data_AF-A0A7W6PVZ9-F1
#
_entry.id   AF-A0A7W6PVZ9-F1
#
_cell.length_a   1.000
_cell.length_b   1.000
_cell.length_c   1.000
_cell.angle_alpha   90.00
_cell.angle_beta   90.00
_cell.angle_gamma   90.00
#
_symmetry.space_group_name_H-M   'P 1'
#
loop_
_entity.id
_entity.type
_entity.pdbx_description
1 polymer ?
#
loop_
_entity_poly.entity_id
_entity_poly.type
_entity_poly.pdbx_seq_one_letter_code
_entity_poly.pdbx_strand_id
1 'polypeptide(L)'
;MACFSFRYDHHLVPGLLDNIRPMVHGWVSFDDRSAGAWYSSEPQRRRALLNAARQHGAEWILVVDPDERFEDGLATRMPFLTGASDMPVWRVDLFEMFAPDEYRVDGIWGGRSRSRLFPVTDDIHVPDQQLHADPFAYRRPRRARSSNIACYHLRMIAPERRQLRRDQYALLDPERKMQDIGYDYLAIEAGAQFASIAAERQYSPAYVEDGGLWAPPLPAASATVEDPLHCRLRLIQRSRGRKAPASAADIAARAATAFAADGDVALLSGALALEAGQTEAAEQGLTALMERMPAMAAGAILLGRARLAQGDIEGAKAAADHAVALAPSSRAVRKLAADARRYVEADIGDQDALWRRWVKGGAHVRKGALVPSDAAMTVVVMGFRAQPDLAEAVASIVEQAPLTEIIVVNSGGGEVAPMLAPWLDQLHLIELEEPHYVGAARNIGIDASRAPIVAFLAGDCLAAPGWVVERLKAHDGGALAVPSAIVPAYVDNLVSWVSSAALRSTRWPGDAPMQAPGYGMSYARSLFDQLGYFPVGVGGGEDSYLNRAIGDRIGVDLSTRVVTAHRDPVTPLQMARDAWKRGYWRVQWAPEWRKHPDAAKRRNIEAGWGKALRRARNALGSVLGSDFLNDLRVHRLLAINARARQRGMQQGVGRMSAAARLGEVADGLIASDPQAAMPIAQEALRLDPCHAGHHLRLAQLHYDLRQWREAARIAELGAAIAPHEKLVALLCASLWQLGEQAHAADMAEEAALAAPVNWTMWMIAADYALKLNQPERALVCAHFAFVAAPASRKVGELLMKVYRRLGLLPQARTRKEGIEHLQ
;
A
#
# COMPACT_ATOMS: atom_id res chain seq x y z
N MET A 1 -35.92 11.85 17.15
CA MET A 1 -36.36 10.89 18.18
C MET A 1 -35.31 9.80 18.30
N ALA A 2 -35.00 9.30 19.50
CA ALA A 2 -34.15 8.12 19.65
C ALA A 2 -34.96 6.82 19.62
N CYS A 3 -34.39 5.74 19.07
CA CYS A 3 -34.99 4.41 19.07
C CYS A 3 -33.98 3.37 19.56
N PHE A 4 -34.37 2.57 20.55
CA PHE A 4 -33.54 1.53 21.12
C PHE A 4 -34.38 0.35 21.64
N SER A 5 -33.77 -0.83 21.77
CA SER A 5 -34.39 -1.98 22.45
C SER A 5 -33.47 -2.48 23.54
N PHE A 6 -34.03 -3.01 24.62
CA PHE A 6 -33.24 -3.53 25.74
C PHE A 6 -33.82 -4.83 26.28
N ARG A 7 -32.97 -5.62 26.94
CA ARG A 7 -33.37 -6.83 27.66
C ARG A 7 -32.47 -7.09 28.86
N TYR A 8 -31.28 -7.62 28.61
CA TYR A 8 -30.29 -8.00 29.62
C TYR A 8 -29.39 -6.82 30.05
N ASP A 9 -29.48 -5.73 29.31
CA ASP A 9 -28.78 -4.45 29.41
C ASP A 9 -29.71 -3.31 29.88
N HIS A 10 -30.91 -3.65 30.38
CA HIS A 10 -31.93 -2.68 30.80
C HIS A 10 -31.44 -1.71 31.89
N HIS A 11 -30.51 -2.14 32.75
CA HIS A 11 -29.92 -1.31 33.80
C HIS A 11 -29.00 -0.21 33.24
N LEU A 12 -28.59 -0.29 31.98
CA LEU A 12 -27.81 0.74 31.28
C LEU A 12 -28.69 1.86 30.72
N VAL A 13 -30.01 1.64 30.62
CA VAL A 13 -30.96 2.58 30.00
C VAL A 13 -30.97 3.96 30.68
N PRO A 14 -30.94 4.10 32.02
CA PRO A 14 -30.87 5.42 32.66
C PRO A 14 -29.65 6.22 32.19
N GLY A 15 -28.46 5.62 32.18
CA GLY A 15 -27.24 6.27 31.72
C GLY A 15 -27.25 6.58 30.22
N LEU A 16 -27.87 5.72 29.40
CA LEU A 16 -28.10 6.00 27.99
C LEU A 16 -29.01 7.24 27.82
N LEU A 17 -30.11 7.30 28.57
CA LEU A 17 -31.06 8.41 28.50
C LEU A 17 -30.43 9.72 28.92
N ASP A 18 -29.59 9.73 29.96
CA ASP A 18 -28.84 10.92 30.37
C ASP A 18 -27.88 11.38 29.26
N ASN A 19 -27.23 10.46 28.55
CA ASN A 19 -26.35 10.78 27.41
C ASN A 19 -27.10 11.39 26.23
N ILE A 20 -28.23 10.81 25.82
CA ILE A 20 -28.93 11.24 24.59
C ILE A 20 -29.96 12.35 24.83
N ARG A 21 -30.42 12.59 26.07
CA ARG A 21 -31.45 13.60 26.39
C ARG A 21 -31.13 14.99 25.83
N PRO A 22 -29.88 15.51 25.86
CA PRO A 22 -29.56 16.81 25.26
C PRO A 22 -29.65 16.84 23.73
N MET A 23 -29.71 15.67 23.08
CA MET A 23 -29.55 15.51 21.64
C MET A 23 -30.87 15.23 20.91
N VAL A 24 -31.92 14.83 21.63
CA VAL A 24 -33.18 14.36 21.02
C VAL A 24 -34.42 14.98 21.69
N HIS A 25 -35.47 15.18 20.90
CA HIS A 25 -36.77 15.66 21.40
C HIS A 25 -37.57 14.62 22.19
N GLY A 26 -37.16 13.35 22.16
CA GLY A 26 -37.87 12.23 22.77
C GLY A 26 -37.34 10.89 22.27
N TRP A 27 -37.84 9.79 22.83
CA TRP A 27 -37.41 8.44 22.48
C TRP A 27 -38.58 7.45 22.48
N VAL A 28 -38.39 6.35 21.76
CA VAL A 28 -39.23 5.16 21.80
C VAL A 28 -38.34 3.96 22.10
N SER A 29 -38.77 3.11 23.02
CA SER A 29 -38.04 1.90 23.40
C SER A 29 -38.89 0.65 23.24
N PHE A 30 -38.23 -0.48 22.95
CA PHE A 30 -38.85 -1.79 22.96
C PHE A 30 -38.29 -2.63 24.12
N ASP A 31 -39.14 -2.95 25.10
CA ASP A 31 -38.79 -3.79 26.26
C ASP A 31 -38.99 -5.28 25.91
N ASP A 32 -37.89 -6.01 25.74
CA ASP A 32 -37.91 -7.42 25.34
C ASP A 32 -37.74 -8.38 26.53
N ARG A 33 -37.87 -7.91 27.78
CA ARG A 33 -37.63 -8.72 28.99
C ARG A 33 -38.60 -9.88 29.15
N SER A 34 -39.81 -9.80 28.60
CA SER A 34 -40.80 -10.87 28.66
C SER A 34 -40.65 -11.94 27.57
N ALA A 35 -39.67 -11.83 26.68
CA ALA A 35 -39.46 -12.82 25.63
C ALA A 35 -39.00 -14.17 26.23
N GLY A 36 -39.64 -15.27 25.81
CA GLY A 36 -39.25 -16.63 26.23
C GLY A 36 -38.09 -17.22 25.42
N ALA A 37 -37.82 -16.70 24.22
CA ALA A 37 -36.73 -17.17 23.37
C ALA A 37 -35.36 -16.67 23.87
N TRP A 38 -34.32 -17.51 23.73
CA TRP A 38 -32.94 -17.15 24.05
C TRP A 38 -32.44 -15.95 23.24
N TYR A 39 -32.77 -15.90 21.95
CA TYR A 39 -32.51 -14.77 21.06
C TYR A 39 -33.82 -14.37 20.35
N SER A 40 -34.15 -13.07 20.36
CA SER A 40 -35.37 -12.54 19.73
C SER A 40 -35.06 -11.89 18.38
N SER A 41 -36.05 -11.86 17.48
CA SER A 41 -35.85 -11.38 16.11
C SER A 41 -35.60 -9.87 16.05
N GLU A 42 -34.40 -9.49 15.61
CA GLU A 42 -33.99 -8.09 15.47
C GLU A 42 -34.83 -7.31 14.45
N PRO A 43 -35.15 -7.85 13.24
CA PRO A 43 -36.07 -7.19 12.32
C PRO A 43 -37.46 -6.91 12.90
N GLN A 44 -37.99 -7.80 13.74
CA GLN A 44 -39.30 -7.58 14.38
C GLN A 44 -39.26 -6.42 15.37
N ARG A 45 -38.25 -6.37 16.25
CA ARG A 45 -38.06 -5.25 17.20
C ARG A 45 -37.87 -3.93 16.47
N ARG A 46 -37.02 -3.90 15.44
CA ARG A 46 -36.76 -2.70 14.61
C ARG A 46 -38.02 -2.21 13.88
N ARG A 47 -38.90 -3.11 13.40
CA ARG A 47 -40.18 -2.74 12.77
C ARG A 47 -41.14 -2.11 13.77
N ALA A 48 -41.24 -2.67 14.96
CA ALA A 48 -42.05 -2.09 16.04
C ALA A 48 -41.57 -0.67 16.39
N LEU A 49 -40.26 -0.50 16.54
CA LEU A 49 -39.64 0.81 16.80
C LEU A 49 -39.91 1.82 15.68
N LEU A 50 -39.73 1.43 14.41
CA LEU A 50 -39.99 2.31 13.27
C LEU A 50 -41.47 2.73 13.19
N ASN A 51 -42.39 1.79 13.40
CA ASN A 51 -43.82 2.07 13.36
C ASN A 51 -44.24 3.02 14.50
N ALA A 52 -43.74 2.79 15.71
CA ALA A 52 -44.00 3.67 16.85
C ALA A 52 -43.40 5.07 16.65
N ALA A 53 -42.17 5.17 16.14
CA ALA A 53 -41.56 6.45 15.81
C ALA A 53 -42.38 7.24 14.77
N ARG A 54 -42.92 6.55 13.74
CA ARG A 54 -43.84 7.16 12.76
C ARG A 54 -45.14 7.64 13.39
N GLN A 55 -45.74 6.83 14.27
CA GLN A 55 -46.98 7.19 14.97
C GLN A 55 -46.82 8.44 15.84
N HIS A 56 -45.63 8.67 16.40
CA HIS A 56 -45.30 9.85 17.17
C HIS A 56 -44.70 11.01 16.34
N GLY A 57 -44.77 10.94 15.01
CA GLY A 57 -44.38 12.04 14.12
C GLY A 57 -42.88 12.28 14.03
N ALA A 58 -42.03 11.28 14.25
CA ALA A 58 -40.59 11.45 14.12
C ALA A 58 -40.18 11.74 12.66
N GLU A 59 -39.51 12.86 12.42
CA GLU A 59 -38.89 13.18 11.12
C GLU A 59 -37.50 12.52 10.96
N TRP A 60 -36.82 12.30 12.09
CA TRP A 60 -35.50 11.69 12.17
C TRP A 60 -35.43 10.70 13.32
N ILE A 61 -34.79 9.56 13.08
CA ILE A 61 -34.53 8.51 14.07
C ILE A 61 -33.03 8.41 14.32
N LEU A 62 -32.62 8.60 15.57
CA LEU A 62 -31.30 8.22 16.08
C LEU A 62 -31.40 6.80 16.67
N VAL A 63 -30.77 5.83 16.03
CA VAL A 63 -30.69 4.46 16.53
C VAL A 63 -29.53 4.36 17.50
N VAL A 64 -29.78 3.85 18.70
CA VAL A 64 -28.77 3.71 19.75
C VAL A 64 -29.02 2.42 20.52
N ASP A 65 -27.96 1.80 21.04
CA ASP A 65 -28.05 0.62 21.89
C ASP A 65 -27.77 1.00 23.37
N PRO A 66 -28.33 0.32 24.39
CA PRO A 66 -28.12 0.65 25.81
C PRO A 66 -26.64 0.70 26.25
N ASP A 67 -25.81 -0.08 25.59
CA ASP A 67 -24.36 -0.17 25.78
C ASP A 67 -23.56 0.84 24.93
N GLU A 68 -24.20 1.84 24.32
CA GLU A 68 -23.52 2.87 23.53
C GLU A 68 -23.62 4.27 24.16
N ARG A 69 -22.59 5.09 23.93
CA ARG A 69 -22.55 6.52 24.31
C ARG A 69 -22.07 7.38 23.16
N PHE A 70 -22.75 8.48 22.88
CA PHE A 70 -22.28 9.48 21.93
C PHE A 70 -21.43 10.53 22.65
N GLU A 71 -20.45 11.09 21.95
CA GLU A 71 -19.74 12.29 22.45
C GLU A 71 -20.74 13.43 22.74
N ASP A 72 -20.47 14.21 23.77
CA ASP A 72 -21.33 15.29 24.23
C ASP A 72 -21.53 16.37 23.15
N GLY A 73 -20.54 16.52 22.26
CA GLY A 73 -20.56 17.43 21.11
C GLY A 73 -21.70 17.16 20.11
N LEU A 74 -22.30 15.96 20.10
CA LEU A 74 -23.42 15.65 19.21
C LEU A 74 -24.63 16.57 19.45
N ALA A 75 -24.90 16.98 20.69
CA ALA A 75 -26.03 17.86 21.02
C ALA A 75 -25.96 19.18 20.24
N THR A 76 -24.79 19.81 20.21
CA THR A 76 -24.53 21.06 19.48
C THR A 76 -24.64 20.88 17.96
N ARG A 77 -24.36 19.66 17.48
CA ARG A 77 -24.32 19.35 16.05
C ARG A 77 -25.63 18.86 15.47
N MET A 78 -26.57 18.39 16.30
CA MET A 78 -27.83 17.83 15.85
C MET A 78 -28.62 18.76 14.89
N PRO A 79 -28.77 20.08 15.17
CA PRO A 79 -29.52 20.97 14.27
C PRO A 79 -28.93 21.06 12.86
N PHE A 80 -27.59 21.03 12.75
CA PHE A 80 -26.91 21.00 11.47
C PHE A 80 -27.14 19.68 10.72
N LEU A 81 -27.10 18.55 11.42
CA LEU A 81 -27.30 17.24 10.82
C LEU A 81 -28.73 17.06 10.30
N THR A 82 -29.73 17.43 11.09
CA THR A 82 -31.15 17.27 10.74
C THR A 82 -31.66 18.37 9.81
N GLY A 83 -30.98 19.52 9.74
CA GLY A 83 -31.29 20.61 8.81
C GLY A 83 -30.81 20.40 7.37
N ALA A 84 -30.15 19.27 7.08
CA ALA A 84 -29.67 18.96 5.74
C ALA A 84 -30.84 18.72 4.77
N SER A 85 -31.02 19.61 3.80
CA SER A 85 -32.16 19.61 2.87
C SER A 85 -32.28 18.34 2.01
N ASP A 86 -31.17 17.62 1.82
CA ASP A 86 -31.15 16.38 1.04
C ASP A 86 -31.48 15.13 1.88
N MET A 87 -31.74 15.27 3.18
CA MET A 87 -32.09 14.20 4.11
C MET A 87 -31.18 12.96 3.94
N PRO A 88 -29.86 13.10 4.20
CA PRO A 88 -28.91 12.00 4.06
C PRO A 88 -29.01 11.02 5.25
N VAL A 89 -28.47 9.81 5.08
CA VAL A 89 -28.19 8.92 6.23
C VAL A 89 -26.86 9.35 6.84
N TRP A 90 -26.84 9.62 8.14
CA TRP A 90 -25.62 10.01 8.84
C TRP A 90 -24.95 8.82 9.52
N ARG A 91 -23.66 8.67 9.25
CA ARG A 91 -22.77 7.69 9.88
C ARG A 91 -21.97 8.33 10.99
N VAL A 92 -21.77 7.61 12.07
CA VAL A 92 -20.89 8.01 13.19
C VAL A 92 -19.63 7.17 13.17
N ASP A 93 -18.55 7.70 13.72
CA ASP A 93 -17.32 6.97 13.94
C ASP A 93 -17.53 6.07 15.17
N LEU A 94 -17.42 4.76 14.99
CA LEU A 94 -17.64 3.78 16.05
C LEU A 94 -16.32 3.40 16.69
N PHE A 95 -16.21 3.62 18.00
CA PHE A 95 -15.07 3.26 18.81
C PHE A 95 -15.43 2.11 19.75
N GLU A 96 -14.80 0.96 19.52
CA GLU A 96 -15.01 -0.25 20.31
C GLU A 96 -14.07 -0.16 21.52
N MET A 97 -14.64 0.04 22.70
CA MET A 97 -13.90 0.36 23.93
C MET A 97 -13.21 -0.88 24.49
N PHE A 98 -11.99 -0.74 24.99
CA PHE A 98 -11.23 -1.82 25.63
C PHE A 98 -10.84 -1.49 27.08
N ALA A 99 -10.89 -0.21 27.44
CA ALA A 99 -10.89 0.31 28.81
C ALA A 99 -11.93 1.44 28.90
N PRO A 100 -12.27 1.95 30.10
CA PRO A 100 -13.22 3.06 30.26
C PRO A 100 -12.88 4.32 29.44
N ASP A 101 -11.60 4.57 29.18
CA ASP A 101 -11.06 5.74 28.50
C ASP A 101 -10.22 5.40 27.25
N GLU A 102 -10.14 4.12 26.87
CA GLU A 102 -9.35 3.66 25.73
C GLU A 102 -10.16 2.78 24.77
N TYR A 103 -9.89 2.94 23.47
CA TYR A 103 -10.49 2.14 22.41
C TYR A 103 -9.44 1.59 21.45
N ARG A 104 -9.78 0.49 20.78
CA ARG A 104 -8.86 -0.21 19.87
C ARG A 104 -8.82 0.43 18.48
N VAL A 105 -7.62 0.62 17.92
CA VAL A 105 -7.40 1.35 16.67
C VAL A 105 -6.70 0.58 15.55
N ASP A 106 -6.12 -0.59 15.82
CA ASP A 106 -5.44 -1.38 14.80
C ASP A 106 -6.40 -2.05 13.81
N GLY A 107 -5.91 -2.25 12.58
CA GLY A 107 -6.50 -3.15 11.59
C GLY A 107 -7.97 -2.87 11.32
N ILE A 108 -8.81 -3.89 11.52
CA ILE A 108 -10.25 -3.79 11.25
C ILE A 108 -11.01 -2.92 12.26
N TRP A 109 -10.38 -2.53 13.37
CA TRP A 109 -10.96 -1.68 14.41
C TRP A 109 -10.83 -0.19 14.06
N GLY A 110 -9.72 0.18 13.41
CA GLY A 110 -9.47 1.54 12.94
C GLY A 110 -10.46 2.02 11.88
N GLY A 111 -11.10 3.17 12.15
CA GLY A 111 -11.99 3.85 11.20
C GLY A 111 -13.28 3.07 10.90
N ARG A 112 -13.84 2.39 11.91
CA ARG A 112 -15.19 1.82 11.83
C ARG A 112 -16.22 2.96 11.85
N SER A 113 -17.29 2.79 11.08
CA SER A 113 -18.41 3.71 11.08
C SER A 113 -19.72 2.95 10.98
N ARG A 114 -20.77 3.44 11.65
CA ARG A 114 -22.13 2.86 11.59
C ARG A 114 -23.16 3.92 11.22
N SER A 115 -24.15 3.54 10.44
CA SER A 115 -25.32 4.38 10.17
C SER A 115 -26.18 4.46 11.43
N ARG A 116 -26.34 5.66 12.00
CA ARG A 116 -27.04 5.84 13.28
C ARG A 116 -28.16 6.88 13.23
N LEU A 117 -28.13 7.85 12.31
CA LEU A 117 -29.17 8.87 12.19
C LEU A 117 -29.84 8.82 10.80
N PHE A 118 -31.14 8.53 10.80
CA PHE A 118 -31.92 8.18 9.63
C PHE A 118 -33.12 9.12 9.45
N PRO A 119 -33.33 9.71 8.26
CA PRO A 119 -34.56 10.44 7.95
C PRO A 119 -35.74 9.48 7.80
N VAL A 120 -36.88 9.82 8.37
CA VAL A 120 -38.11 9.03 8.27
C VAL A 120 -38.88 9.48 7.03
N THR A 121 -38.89 8.62 6.01
CA THR A 121 -39.64 8.84 4.76
C THR A 121 -40.51 7.64 4.42
N ASP A 122 -41.43 7.76 3.47
CA ASP A 122 -42.37 6.66 3.14
C ASP A 122 -41.68 5.41 2.59
N ASP A 123 -40.47 5.56 2.08
CA ASP A 123 -39.67 4.48 1.51
C ASP A 123 -38.67 3.83 2.49
N ILE A 124 -38.55 4.33 3.74
CA ILE A 124 -37.76 3.68 4.79
C ILE A 124 -38.43 2.37 5.23
N HIS A 125 -37.63 1.32 5.39
CA HIS A 125 -38.06 -0.01 5.84
C HIS A 125 -36.93 -0.70 6.63
N VAL A 126 -37.28 -1.81 7.29
CA VAL A 126 -36.33 -2.64 8.04
C VAL A 126 -35.91 -3.84 7.16
N PRO A 127 -34.60 -4.05 6.91
CA PRO A 127 -34.12 -5.23 6.21
C PRO A 127 -34.54 -6.55 6.86
N ASP A 128 -34.73 -7.60 6.06
CA ASP A 128 -35.13 -8.94 6.56
C ASP A 128 -33.99 -9.73 7.22
N GLN A 129 -32.74 -9.31 7.02
CA GLN A 129 -31.57 -10.01 7.54
C GLN A 129 -31.50 -9.93 9.08
N GLN A 130 -31.30 -11.09 9.72
CA GLN A 130 -31.40 -11.24 11.18
C GLN A 130 -30.20 -10.71 11.97
N LEU A 131 -29.00 -10.64 11.38
CA LEU A 131 -27.78 -10.15 12.00
C LEU A 131 -26.99 -9.26 11.04
N HIS A 132 -26.21 -8.34 11.60
CA HIS A 132 -25.28 -7.44 10.88
C HIS A 132 -25.91 -6.50 9.85
N ALA A 133 -27.23 -6.49 9.71
CA ALA A 133 -27.95 -5.56 8.85
C ALA A 133 -27.97 -4.16 9.45
N ASP A 134 -27.89 -3.14 8.59
CA ASP A 134 -28.17 -1.76 9.00
C ASP A 134 -29.59 -1.69 9.63
N PRO A 135 -29.81 -0.84 10.65
CA PRO A 135 -31.10 -0.71 11.31
C PRO A 135 -32.27 -0.49 10.35
N PHE A 136 -32.05 0.35 9.34
CA PHE A 136 -33.02 0.71 8.32
C PHE A 136 -32.39 0.81 6.93
N ALA A 137 -33.19 0.57 5.90
CA ALA A 137 -32.86 0.74 4.50
C ALA A 137 -33.96 1.53 3.79
N TYR A 138 -33.70 1.92 2.53
CA TYR A 138 -34.63 2.71 1.72
C TYR A 138 -34.88 1.99 0.40
N ARG A 139 -36.12 2.03 -0.11
CA ARG A 139 -36.43 1.49 -1.45
C ARG A 139 -35.65 2.24 -2.52
N ARG A 140 -35.42 3.55 -2.32
CA ARG A 140 -34.50 4.35 -3.14
C ARG A 140 -33.23 4.63 -2.34
N PRO A 141 -32.06 4.15 -2.77
CA PRO A 141 -30.81 4.36 -2.03
C PRO A 141 -30.58 5.83 -1.69
N ARG A 142 -30.33 6.12 -0.41
CA ARG A 142 -29.99 7.46 0.07
C ARG A 142 -28.49 7.64 0.20
N ARG A 143 -28.02 8.89 0.08
CA ARG A 143 -26.62 9.23 0.28
C ARG A 143 -26.25 9.09 1.75
N ALA A 144 -25.23 8.29 2.04
CA ALA A 144 -24.64 8.22 3.38
C ALA A 144 -23.50 9.25 3.55
N ARG A 145 -23.48 9.99 4.65
CA ARG A 145 -22.46 11.00 4.98
C ARG A 145 -21.81 10.71 6.33
N SER A 146 -20.51 10.96 6.46
CA SER A 146 -19.87 10.96 7.77
C SER A 146 -20.37 12.16 8.56
N SER A 147 -20.76 11.92 9.79
CA SER A 147 -21.00 12.99 10.75
C SER A 147 -19.70 13.43 11.42
N ASN A 148 -18.63 12.64 11.50
CA ASN A 148 -17.46 12.92 12.36
C ASN A 148 -17.88 13.10 13.84
N ILE A 149 -18.84 12.31 14.30
CA ILE A 149 -19.28 12.22 15.70
C ILE A 149 -18.81 10.86 16.20
N ALA A 150 -18.22 10.81 17.40
CA ALA A 150 -17.88 9.57 18.06
C ALA A 150 -19.10 8.88 18.69
N CYS A 151 -19.17 7.56 18.53
CA CYS A 151 -20.01 6.66 19.31
C CYS A 151 -19.13 5.58 19.94
N TYR A 152 -19.20 5.47 21.26
CA TYR A 152 -18.42 4.57 22.10
C TYR A 152 -19.26 3.36 22.46
N HIS A 153 -18.79 2.17 22.10
CA HIS A 153 -19.49 0.91 22.38
C HIS A 153 -18.88 0.24 23.62
N LEU A 154 -19.59 0.35 24.74
CA LEU A 154 -19.12 0.04 26.10
C LEU A 154 -19.07 -1.45 26.39
N ARG A 155 -19.89 -2.27 25.71
CA ARG A 155 -19.93 -3.73 25.97
C ARG A 155 -18.59 -4.39 25.69
N MET A 156 -17.76 -3.76 24.86
CA MET A 156 -16.44 -4.29 24.53
C MET A 156 -15.42 -4.09 25.64
N ILE A 157 -15.67 -3.29 26.69
CA ILE A 157 -14.66 -2.99 27.72
C ILE A 157 -14.17 -4.26 28.41
N ALA A 158 -15.09 -5.11 28.88
CA ALA A 158 -14.76 -6.31 29.64
C ALA A 158 -14.42 -7.51 28.72
N PRO A 159 -13.29 -8.21 28.93
CA PRO A 159 -12.92 -9.40 28.16
C PRO A 159 -14.01 -10.49 28.14
N GLU A 160 -14.70 -10.72 29.25
CA GLU A 160 -15.76 -11.73 29.39
C GLU A 160 -16.96 -11.40 28.50
N ARG A 161 -17.30 -10.11 28.36
CA ARG A 161 -18.37 -9.65 27.46
C ARG A 161 -17.98 -9.82 26.00
N ARG A 162 -16.72 -9.56 25.66
CA ARG A 162 -16.16 -9.78 24.31
C ARG A 162 -16.23 -11.26 23.93
N GLN A 163 -15.76 -12.14 24.82
CA GLN A 163 -15.81 -13.59 24.64
C GLN A 163 -17.25 -14.09 24.49
N LEU A 164 -18.16 -13.68 25.37
CA LEU A 164 -19.57 -14.06 25.27
C LEU A 164 -20.22 -13.56 23.96
N ARG A 165 -19.91 -12.34 23.52
CA ARG A 165 -20.40 -11.79 22.25
C ARG A 165 -19.91 -12.62 21.06
N ARG A 166 -18.64 -13.01 21.07
CA ARG A 166 -18.05 -13.91 20.06
C ARG A 166 -18.80 -15.23 20.01
N ASP A 167 -19.02 -15.87 21.15
CA ASP A 167 -19.66 -17.18 21.21
C ASP A 167 -21.15 -17.14 20.84
N GLN A 168 -21.85 -16.07 21.21
CA GLN A 168 -23.24 -15.86 20.81
C GLN A 168 -23.39 -15.74 19.29
N TYR A 169 -22.55 -14.93 18.65
CA TYR A 169 -22.59 -14.83 17.19
C TYR A 169 -22.16 -16.14 16.51
N ALA A 170 -21.16 -16.83 17.07
CA ALA A 170 -20.73 -18.13 16.56
C ALA A 170 -21.85 -19.18 16.61
N LEU A 171 -22.73 -19.12 17.61
CA LEU A 171 -23.88 -20.00 17.74
C LEU A 171 -25.03 -19.61 16.80
N LEU A 172 -25.28 -18.30 16.60
CA LEU A 172 -26.34 -17.80 15.73
C LEU A 172 -26.02 -17.91 14.24
N ASP A 173 -24.73 -17.95 13.90
CA ASP A 173 -24.22 -18.06 12.53
C ASP A 173 -23.17 -19.18 12.47
N PRO A 174 -23.57 -20.46 12.62
CA PRO A 174 -22.65 -21.60 12.77
C PRO A 174 -21.79 -21.82 11.52
N GLU A 175 -22.29 -21.42 10.34
CA GLU A 175 -21.57 -21.53 9.06
C GLU A 175 -20.85 -20.25 8.64
N ARG A 176 -20.86 -19.19 9.46
CA ARG A 176 -20.22 -17.89 9.19
C ARG A 176 -20.70 -17.21 7.89
N LYS A 177 -21.94 -17.47 7.49
CA LYS A 177 -22.55 -16.90 6.27
C LYS A 177 -22.80 -15.40 6.40
N MET A 178 -22.97 -14.88 7.62
CA MET A 178 -23.30 -13.48 7.85
C MET A 178 -22.08 -12.62 8.16
N GLN A 179 -20.94 -13.22 8.50
CA GLN A 179 -19.67 -12.54 8.76
C GLN A 179 -18.50 -13.33 8.18
N ASP A 180 -18.01 -12.90 7.02
CA ASP A 180 -17.02 -13.65 6.25
C ASP A 180 -15.64 -13.74 6.93
N ILE A 181 -15.31 -12.79 7.81
CA ILE A 181 -14.09 -12.82 8.64
C ILE A 181 -14.24 -13.63 9.94
N GLY A 182 -15.41 -14.23 10.18
CA GLY A 182 -15.73 -14.93 11.43
C GLY A 182 -15.94 -14.00 12.63
N TYR A 183 -15.94 -14.54 13.85
CA TYR A 183 -16.20 -13.83 15.10
C TYR A 183 -15.05 -13.88 16.11
N ASP A 184 -14.04 -14.72 15.92
CA ASP A 184 -12.86 -14.88 16.80
C ASP A 184 -12.16 -13.56 17.06
N TYR A 185 -12.14 -12.67 16.05
CA TYR A 185 -11.51 -11.37 16.14
C TYR A 185 -12.03 -10.52 17.32
N LEU A 186 -13.28 -10.74 17.78
CA LEU A 186 -13.88 -10.00 18.88
C LEU A 186 -13.16 -10.24 20.21
N ALA A 187 -12.55 -11.41 20.39
CA ALA A 187 -11.88 -11.83 21.63
C ALA A 187 -10.34 -11.84 21.54
N ILE A 188 -9.76 -11.57 20.36
CA ILE A 188 -8.30 -11.54 20.18
C ILE A 188 -7.75 -10.19 20.64
N GLU A 189 -6.86 -10.18 21.63
CA GLU A 189 -6.20 -8.95 22.13
C GLU A 189 -4.71 -8.85 21.78
N ALA A 190 -4.09 -9.95 21.32
CA ALA A 190 -2.69 -9.93 20.89
C ALA A 190 -2.49 -8.90 19.76
N GLY A 191 -1.44 -8.08 19.88
CA GLY A 191 -1.10 -7.05 18.91
C GLY A 191 -2.07 -5.86 18.86
N ALA A 192 -3.01 -5.77 19.81
CA ALA A 192 -3.95 -4.66 19.87
C ALA A 192 -3.22 -3.33 20.12
N GLN A 193 -3.63 -2.31 19.40
CA GLN A 193 -3.19 -0.94 19.62
C GLN A 193 -4.37 -0.13 20.14
N PHE A 194 -4.12 0.69 21.15
CA PHE A 194 -5.14 1.49 21.82
C PHE A 194 -4.88 2.97 21.65
N ALA A 195 -5.95 3.75 21.69
CA ALA A 195 -5.90 5.21 21.79
C ALA A 195 -6.87 5.67 22.87
N SER A 196 -6.48 6.73 23.60
CA SER A 196 -7.32 7.33 24.63
C SER A 196 -8.36 8.27 24.02
N ILE A 197 -9.49 8.44 24.71
CA ILE A 197 -10.52 9.42 24.33
C ILE A 197 -9.96 10.84 24.46
N ALA A 198 -10.00 11.60 23.35
CA ALA A 198 -9.63 13.00 23.34
C ALA A 198 -10.59 13.84 24.21
N ALA A 199 -10.07 14.86 24.88
CA ALA A 199 -10.83 15.68 25.83
C ALA A 199 -12.08 16.33 25.21
N GLU A 200 -11.99 16.75 23.95
CA GLU A 200 -13.10 17.35 23.20
C GLU A 200 -14.13 16.33 22.67
N ARG A 201 -13.89 15.03 22.86
CA ARG A 201 -14.77 13.94 22.42
C ARG A 201 -15.32 13.11 23.59
N GLN A 202 -15.21 13.61 24.81
CA GLN A 202 -15.78 12.93 25.97
C GLN A 202 -17.30 12.74 25.85
N TYR A 203 -17.81 11.76 26.60
CA TYR A 203 -19.23 11.47 26.72
C TYR A 203 -19.64 11.50 28.20
N SER A 204 -20.87 11.94 28.44
CA SER A 204 -21.48 12.00 29.76
C SER A 204 -22.77 11.16 29.79
N PRO A 205 -23.08 10.43 30.89
CA PRO A 205 -22.22 10.21 32.06
C PRO A 205 -21.05 9.26 31.74
N ALA A 206 -19.96 9.39 32.51
CA ALA A 206 -18.80 8.51 32.41
C ALA A 206 -19.19 7.04 32.68
N TYR A 207 -18.45 6.13 32.08
CA TYR A 207 -18.68 4.70 32.27
C TYR A 207 -18.41 4.26 33.71
N VAL A 208 -19.28 3.43 34.25
CA VAL A 208 -19.13 2.78 35.56
C VAL A 208 -19.32 1.27 35.35
N GLU A 209 -18.33 0.50 35.78
CA GLU A 209 -18.37 -0.97 35.69
C GLU A 209 -19.36 -1.53 36.72
N ASP A 210 -20.22 -2.46 36.28
CA ASP A 210 -21.26 -3.11 37.06
C ASP A 210 -21.05 -4.62 37.23
N GLY A 211 -20.03 -5.20 36.57
CA GLY A 211 -19.70 -6.62 36.60
C GLY A 211 -20.68 -7.55 35.87
N GLY A 212 -21.74 -7.02 35.24
CA GLY A 212 -22.75 -7.79 34.53
C GLY A 212 -22.34 -8.15 33.10
N LEU A 213 -22.85 -9.27 32.56
CA LEU A 213 -22.52 -9.70 31.19
C LEU A 213 -23.30 -8.98 30.07
N TRP A 214 -24.40 -8.30 30.43
CA TRP A 214 -25.29 -7.54 29.54
C TRP A 214 -25.91 -8.36 28.39
N ALA A 215 -25.85 -9.68 28.48
CA ALA A 215 -26.38 -10.61 27.50
C ALA A 215 -26.69 -11.95 28.20
N PRO A 216 -27.53 -12.83 27.63
CA PRO A 216 -27.80 -14.11 28.25
C PRO A 216 -26.57 -15.00 28.16
N PRO A 217 -26.34 -15.90 29.15
CA PRO A 217 -25.36 -16.96 28.98
C PRO A 217 -25.73 -17.84 27.77
N LEU A 218 -24.76 -18.59 27.26
CA LEU A 218 -25.02 -19.55 26.20
C LEU A 218 -26.01 -20.63 26.67
N PRO A 219 -26.86 -21.17 25.78
CA PRO A 219 -27.71 -22.31 26.11
C PRO A 219 -26.88 -23.52 26.57
N ALA A 220 -27.39 -24.30 27.53
CA ALA A 220 -26.70 -25.50 28.00
C ALA A 220 -26.36 -26.46 26.84
N ALA A 221 -25.18 -27.09 26.89
CA ALA A 221 -24.61 -27.95 25.84
C ALA A 221 -24.21 -27.27 24.52
N SER A 222 -24.16 -25.93 24.46
CA SER A 222 -23.62 -25.23 23.29
C SER A 222 -22.11 -25.41 23.17
N ALA A 223 -21.63 -25.93 22.04
CA ALA A 223 -20.20 -26.00 21.75
C ALA A 223 -19.70 -24.67 21.19
N THR A 224 -18.62 -24.14 21.77
CA THR A 224 -17.91 -23.00 21.20
C THR A 224 -17.01 -23.49 20.08
N VAL A 225 -17.42 -23.24 18.83
CA VAL A 225 -16.64 -23.63 17.64
C VAL A 225 -15.79 -22.45 17.19
N GLU A 226 -14.47 -22.61 17.21
CA GLU A 226 -13.49 -21.68 16.62
C GLU A 226 -13.77 -21.39 15.14
N ASP A 227 -13.35 -20.23 14.64
CA ASP A 227 -13.59 -19.90 13.25
C ASP A 227 -12.78 -20.81 12.30
N PRO A 228 -13.41 -21.27 11.20
CA PRO A 228 -12.74 -22.09 10.21
C PRO A 228 -11.63 -21.31 9.49
N LEU A 229 -10.70 -22.04 8.87
CA LEU A 229 -9.51 -21.46 8.24
C LEU A 229 -9.86 -20.34 7.24
N HIS A 230 -10.88 -20.52 6.41
CA HIS A 230 -11.25 -19.52 5.39
C HIS A 230 -11.64 -18.15 5.99
N CYS A 231 -12.30 -18.14 7.16
CA CYS A 231 -12.61 -16.91 7.89
C CYS A 231 -11.34 -16.24 8.40
N ARG A 232 -10.41 -17.02 8.96
CA ARG A 232 -9.11 -16.50 9.45
C ARG A 232 -8.26 -15.93 8.32
N LEU A 233 -8.22 -16.59 7.16
CA LEU A 233 -7.51 -16.06 5.97
C LEU A 233 -8.12 -14.73 5.49
N ARG A 234 -9.46 -14.60 5.51
CA ARG A 234 -10.15 -13.34 5.19
C ARG A 234 -9.86 -12.25 6.23
N LEU A 235 -9.84 -12.61 7.51
CA LEU A 235 -9.50 -11.69 8.60
C LEU A 235 -8.06 -11.17 8.45
N ILE A 236 -7.10 -12.06 8.16
CA ILE A 236 -5.70 -11.71 7.88
C ILE A 236 -5.64 -10.72 6.70
N GLN A 237 -6.28 -11.06 5.58
CA GLN A 237 -6.29 -10.22 4.38
C GLN A 237 -6.91 -8.84 4.65
N ARG A 238 -8.01 -8.77 5.42
CA ARG A 238 -8.68 -7.52 5.78
C ARG A 238 -7.86 -6.66 6.74
N SER A 239 -7.18 -7.28 7.71
CA SER A 239 -6.31 -6.61 8.67
C SER A 239 -5.06 -6.03 7.98
N ARG A 240 -4.44 -6.81 7.08
CA ARG A 240 -3.32 -6.36 6.25
C ARG A 240 -3.71 -5.17 5.36
N GLY A 241 -4.92 -5.16 4.80
CA GLY A 241 -5.45 -4.04 4.02
C GLY A 241 -5.76 -2.75 4.82
N ARG A 242 -5.65 -2.79 6.15
CA ARG A 242 -5.92 -1.68 7.07
C ARG A 242 -4.64 -1.12 7.72
N LYS A 243 -3.47 -1.36 7.13
CA LYS A 243 -2.16 -0.83 7.59
C LYS A 243 -1.77 -1.30 9.00
N ALA A 244 -2.15 -2.52 9.36
CA ALA A 244 -1.82 -3.11 10.66
C ALA A 244 -1.04 -4.41 10.46
N PRO A 245 0.23 -4.34 10.01
CA PRO A 245 1.02 -5.52 9.71
C PRO A 245 1.25 -6.40 10.95
N ALA A 246 1.48 -5.81 12.13
CA ALA A 246 1.62 -6.56 13.39
C ALA A 246 0.36 -7.35 13.75
N SER A 247 -0.81 -6.70 13.70
CA SER A 247 -2.11 -7.35 13.93
C SER A 247 -2.35 -8.50 12.95
N ALA A 248 -2.01 -8.31 11.67
CA ALA A 248 -2.11 -9.37 10.66
C ALA A 248 -1.15 -10.55 10.94
N ALA A 249 0.08 -10.28 11.39
CA ALA A 249 1.06 -11.30 11.75
C ALA A 249 0.59 -12.14 12.95
N ASP A 250 0.07 -11.49 14.00
CA ASP A 250 -0.41 -12.18 15.20
C ASP A 250 -1.63 -13.07 14.91
N ILE A 251 -2.55 -12.59 14.08
CA ILE A 251 -3.71 -13.39 13.62
C ILE A 251 -3.22 -14.59 12.81
N ALA A 252 -2.18 -14.42 11.97
CA ALA A 252 -1.60 -15.50 11.18
C ALA A 252 -0.85 -16.53 12.05
N ALA A 253 -0.14 -16.10 13.09
CA ALA A 253 0.53 -16.99 14.04
C ALA A 253 -0.47 -17.88 14.80
N ARG A 254 -1.60 -17.30 15.21
CA ARG A 254 -2.73 -18.06 15.81
C ARG A 254 -3.35 -19.03 14.82
N ALA A 255 -3.53 -18.62 13.56
CA ALA A 255 -4.00 -19.51 12.51
C ALA A 255 -3.03 -20.68 12.27
N ALA A 256 -1.72 -20.42 12.20
CA ALA A 256 -0.70 -21.45 12.05
C ALA A 256 -0.67 -22.43 13.23
N THR A 257 -0.93 -21.94 14.45
CA THR A 257 -1.03 -22.80 15.64
C THR A 257 -2.26 -23.71 15.58
N ALA A 258 -3.44 -23.15 15.29
CA ALA A 258 -4.69 -23.91 15.22
C ALA A 258 -4.72 -24.90 14.05
N PHE A 259 -4.08 -24.54 12.93
CA PHE A 259 -3.94 -25.37 11.74
C PHE A 259 -2.51 -25.88 11.63
N ALA A 260 -1.96 -26.42 12.72
CA ALA A 260 -0.55 -26.81 12.79
C ALA A 260 -0.11 -27.69 11.62
N ALA A 261 -0.90 -28.67 11.18
CA ALA A 261 -0.54 -29.56 10.07
C ALA A 261 -0.45 -28.86 8.69
N ASP A 262 -0.96 -27.63 8.57
CA ASP A 262 -1.02 -26.86 7.34
C ASP A 262 0.25 -26.02 7.15
N GLY A 263 1.19 -26.54 6.34
CA GLY A 263 2.45 -25.85 6.02
C GLY A 263 2.26 -24.53 5.28
N ASP A 264 1.20 -24.35 4.50
CA ASP A 264 0.95 -23.10 3.76
C ASP A 264 0.58 -21.96 4.73
N VAL A 265 -0.18 -22.29 5.78
CA VAL A 265 -0.56 -21.32 6.81
C VAL A 265 0.63 -20.96 7.70
N ALA A 266 1.48 -21.93 8.04
CA ALA A 266 2.75 -21.66 8.72
C ALA A 266 3.68 -20.77 7.89
N LEU A 267 3.78 -21.03 6.58
CA LEU A 267 4.54 -20.19 5.64
C LEU A 267 3.98 -18.75 5.61
N LEU A 268 2.66 -18.61 5.51
CA LEU A 268 1.97 -17.31 5.56
C LEU A 268 2.28 -16.57 6.87
N SER A 269 2.25 -17.27 8.01
CA SER A 269 2.61 -16.69 9.32
C SER A 269 4.04 -16.14 9.33
N GLY A 270 5.02 -16.93 8.88
CA GLY A 270 6.41 -16.48 8.80
C GLY A 270 6.60 -15.28 7.86
N ALA A 271 5.90 -15.28 6.71
CA ALA A 271 5.93 -14.15 5.78
C ALA A 271 5.36 -12.86 6.37
N LEU A 272 4.25 -12.94 7.11
CA LEU A 272 3.61 -11.78 7.72
C LEU A 272 4.38 -11.27 8.94
N ALA A 273 5.03 -12.15 9.70
CA ALA A 273 5.96 -11.75 10.75
C ALA A 273 7.13 -10.92 10.18
N LEU A 274 7.70 -11.31 9.03
CA LEU A 274 8.70 -10.48 8.33
C LEU A 274 8.14 -9.14 7.87
N GLU A 275 6.93 -9.11 7.32
CA GLU A 275 6.24 -7.86 6.92
C GLU A 275 5.98 -6.93 8.12
N ALA A 276 5.75 -7.49 9.30
CA ALA A 276 5.58 -6.76 10.55
C ALA A 276 6.90 -6.36 11.23
N GLY A 277 8.06 -6.74 10.68
CA GLY A 277 9.36 -6.53 11.32
C GLY A 277 9.64 -7.44 12.53
N GLN A 278 8.79 -8.46 12.78
CA GLN A 278 8.93 -9.44 13.85
C GLN A 278 9.89 -10.57 13.42
N THR A 279 11.16 -10.22 13.17
CA THR A 279 12.15 -11.12 12.54
C THR A 279 12.48 -12.36 13.39
N GLU A 280 12.49 -12.24 14.71
CA GLU A 280 12.71 -13.35 15.64
C GLU A 280 11.56 -14.37 15.59
N ALA A 281 10.32 -13.89 15.69
CA ALA A 281 9.13 -14.73 15.58
C ALA A 281 9.04 -15.41 14.20
N ALA A 282 9.44 -14.69 13.14
CA ALA A 282 9.52 -15.25 11.80
C ALA A 282 10.54 -16.39 11.71
N GLU A 283 11.76 -16.20 12.20
CA GLU A 283 12.80 -17.23 12.18
C GLU A 283 12.38 -18.47 12.98
N GLN A 284 11.87 -18.29 14.20
CA GLN A 284 11.45 -19.41 15.05
C GLN A 284 10.35 -20.24 14.36
N GLY A 285 9.30 -19.58 13.84
CA GLY A 285 8.21 -20.24 13.15
C GLY A 285 8.64 -20.92 11.84
N LEU A 286 9.54 -20.29 11.08
CA LEU A 286 10.03 -20.82 9.81
C LEU A 286 11.03 -21.97 10.01
N THR A 287 11.85 -21.94 11.06
CA THR A 287 12.72 -23.06 11.45
C THR A 287 11.86 -24.28 11.78
N ALA A 288 10.84 -24.14 12.63
CA ALA A 288 9.91 -25.22 12.97
C ALA A 288 9.14 -25.75 11.74
N LEU A 289 8.78 -24.87 10.80
CA LEU A 289 8.21 -25.28 9.52
C LEU A 289 9.19 -26.11 8.70
N MET A 290 10.44 -25.68 8.58
CA MET A 290 11.46 -26.35 7.77
C MET A 290 11.91 -27.69 8.35
N GLU A 291 11.94 -27.84 9.67
CA GLU A 291 12.18 -29.14 10.32
C GLU A 291 11.11 -30.18 9.96
N ARG A 292 9.85 -29.73 9.89
CA ARG A 292 8.71 -30.60 9.57
C ARG A 292 8.48 -30.81 8.08
N MET A 293 8.76 -29.80 7.26
CA MET A 293 8.54 -29.79 5.81
C MET A 293 9.80 -29.34 5.07
N PRO A 294 10.90 -30.12 5.13
CA PRO A 294 12.19 -29.71 4.56
C PRO A 294 12.17 -29.51 3.05
N ALA A 295 11.20 -30.10 2.33
CA ALA A 295 11.07 -29.94 0.88
C ALA A 295 10.40 -28.62 0.43
N MET A 296 10.07 -27.71 1.35
CA MET A 296 9.37 -26.46 1.04
C MET A 296 10.35 -25.31 0.71
N ALA A 297 10.71 -25.17 -0.57
CA ALA A 297 11.64 -24.15 -1.04
C ALA A 297 11.24 -22.71 -0.64
N ALA A 298 9.94 -22.37 -0.68
CA ALA A 298 9.48 -21.06 -0.23
C ALA A 298 9.73 -20.81 1.28
N GLY A 299 9.64 -21.86 2.11
CA GLY A 299 9.97 -21.80 3.53
C GLY A 299 11.46 -21.53 3.76
N ALA A 300 12.32 -22.21 3.01
CA ALA A 300 13.76 -21.96 3.01
C ALA A 300 14.09 -20.53 2.55
N ILE A 301 13.37 -20.01 1.55
CA ILE A 301 13.52 -18.61 1.10
C ILE A 301 13.22 -17.63 2.24
N LEU A 302 12.08 -17.80 2.89
CA LEU A 302 11.67 -16.90 3.98
C LEU A 302 12.57 -17.05 5.21
N LEU A 303 13.02 -18.26 5.54
CA LEU A 303 13.95 -18.49 6.65
C LEU A 303 15.28 -17.78 6.41
N GLY A 304 15.83 -17.89 5.20
CA GLY A 304 17.03 -17.18 4.81
C GLY A 304 16.87 -15.66 4.93
N ARG A 305 15.71 -15.12 4.54
CA ARG A 305 15.39 -13.69 4.72
C ARG A 305 15.27 -13.27 6.19
N ALA A 306 14.67 -14.12 7.03
CA ALA A 306 14.56 -13.86 8.47
C ALA A 306 15.94 -13.77 9.13
N ARG A 307 16.82 -14.72 8.80
CA ARG A 307 18.21 -14.75 9.29
C ARG A 307 19.03 -13.57 8.80
N LEU A 308 18.90 -13.20 7.51
CA LEU A 308 19.52 -11.98 6.98
C LEU A 308 19.07 -10.73 7.74
N ALA A 309 17.79 -10.63 8.07
CA ALA A 309 17.25 -9.49 8.81
C ALA A 309 17.73 -9.45 10.27
N GLN A 310 18.19 -10.57 10.83
CA GLN A 310 18.84 -10.64 12.14
C GLN A 310 20.37 -10.56 12.09
N GLY A 311 20.97 -10.54 10.89
CA GLY A 311 22.43 -10.55 10.72
C GLY A 311 23.07 -11.94 10.79
N ASP A 312 22.30 -13.03 10.82
CA ASP A 312 22.82 -14.40 10.72
C ASP A 312 23.12 -14.77 9.25
N ILE A 313 24.30 -14.37 8.78
CA ILE A 313 24.72 -14.56 7.39
C ILE A 313 24.96 -16.04 7.04
N GLU A 314 25.58 -16.80 7.94
CA GLU A 314 25.88 -18.22 7.70
C GLU A 314 24.61 -19.05 7.67
N GLY A 315 23.69 -18.84 8.62
CA GLY A 315 22.40 -19.52 8.60
C GLY A 315 21.53 -19.10 7.42
N ALA A 316 21.64 -17.86 6.94
CA ALA A 316 20.99 -17.43 5.71
C ALA A 316 21.56 -18.13 4.47
N LYS A 317 22.88 -18.28 4.39
CA LYS A 317 23.56 -19.02 3.30
C LYS A 317 23.14 -20.49 3.30
N ALA A 318 23.12 -21.15 4.45
CA ALA A 318 22.66 -22.52 4.57
C ALA A 318 21.19 -22.68 4.10
N ALA A 319 20.30 -21.76 4.48
CA ALA A 319 18.92 -21.76 4.01
C ALA A 319 18.81 -21.52 2.49
N ALA A 320 19.66 -20.64 1.94
CA ALA A 320 19.71 -20.36 0.51
C ALA A 320 20.22 -21.56 -0.30
N ASP A 321 21.30 -22.21 0.13
CA ASP A 321 21.84 -23.41 -0.53
C ASP A 321 20.82 -24.55 -0.49
N HIS A 322 20.08 -24.69 0.61
CA HIS A 322 18.95 -25.62 0.71
C HIS A 322 17.82 -25.28 -0.28
N ALA A 323 17.45 -24.01 -0.41
CA ALA A 323 16.47 -23.56 -1.40
C ALA A 323 16.93 -23.83 -2.85
N VAL A 324 18.22 -23.63 -3.15
CA VAL A 324 18.86 -23.93 -4.44
C VAL A 324 18.77 -25.41 -4.76
N ALA A 325 19.01 -26.29 -3.79
CA ALA A 325 18.88 -27.73 -3.98
C ALA A 325 17.44 -28.15 -4.34
N LEU A 326 16.43 -27.46 -3.80
CA LEU A 326 15.02 -27.79 -4.01
C LEU A 326 14.43 -27.25 -5.32
N ALA A 327 14.80 -26.04 -5.73
CA ALA A 327 14.25 -25.40 -6.92
C ALA A 327 15.29 -24.52 -7.66
N PRO A 328 16.35 -25.13 -8.23
CA PRO A 328 17.49 -24.40 -8.80
C PRO A 328 17.12 -23.51 -10.00
N SER A 329 16.03 -23.82 -10.70
CA SER A 329 15.55 -23.01 -11.83
C SER A 329 14.75 -21.76 -11.42
N SER A 330 14.35 -21.65 -10.14
CA SER A 330 13.60 -20.49 -9.65
C SER A 330 14.47 -19.24 -9.59
N ARG A 331 13.97 -18.14 -10.15
CA ARG A 331 14.57 -16.80 -10.02
C ARG A 331 14.47 -16.30 -8.57
N ALA A 332 13.41 -16.63 -7.83
CA ALA A 332 13.27 -16.25 -6.42
C ALA A 332 14.33 -16.92 -5.54
N VAL A 333 14.62 -18.21 -5.78
CA VAL A 333 15.69 -18.95 -5.12
C VAL A 333 17.06 -18.35 -5.44
N ARG A 334 17.34 -18.09 -6.72
CA ARG A 334 18.60 -17.44 -7.14
C ARG A 334 18.78 -16.06 -6.52
N LYS A 335 17.70 -15.28 -6.38
CA LYS A 335 17.73 -14.00 -5.69
C LYS A 335 18.16 -14.17 -4.23
N LEU A 336 17.54 -15.09 -3.47
CA LEU A 336 17.96 -15.34 -2.09
C LEU A 336 19.43 -15.75 -2.02
N ALA A 337 19.88 -16.66 -2.89
CA ALA A 337 21.28 -17.09 -2.89
C ALA A 337 22.24 -15.91 -3.12
N ALA A 338 21.91 -15.00 -4.05
CA ALA A 338 22.67 -13.78 -4.26
C ALA A 338 22.63 -12.84 -3.04
N ASP A 339 21.46 -12.68 -2.40
CA ASP A 339 21.33 -11.86 -1.19
C ASP A 339 22.12 -12.42 0.00
N ALA A 340 22.14 -13.76 0.17
CA ALA A 340 22.88 -14.42 1.26
C ALA A 340 24.39 -14.34 1.06
N ARG A 341 24.86 -14.46 -0.19
CA ARG A 341 26.29 -14.38 -0.53
C ARG A 341 26.81 -12.95 -0.60
N ARG A 342 25.93 -11.96 -0.65
CA ARG A 342 26.24 -10.52 -0.76
C ARG A 342 27.26 -10.04 0.27
N TYR A 343 27.17 -10.54 1.49
CA TYR A 343 27.96 -10.05 2.62
C TYR A 343 29.37 -10.66 2.71
N VAL A 344 29.62 -11.79 2.04
CA VAL A 344 30.84 -12.58 2.21
C VAL A 344 31.60 -12.76 0.90
N GLU A 345 30.88 -13.05 -0.19
CA GLU A 345 31.48 -13.53 -1.45
C GLU A 345 31.25 -12.58 -2.62
N ALA A 346 30.11 -11.86 -2.66
CA ALA A 346 29.68 -11.18 -3.88
C ALA A 346 30.53 -9.94 -4.17
N ASP A 347 31.13 -9.89 -5.35
CA ASP A 347 31.87 -8.74 -5.81
C ASP A 347 31.04 -7.94 -6.83
N ILE A 348 30.96 -6.62 -6.64
CA ILE A 348 30.24 -5.71 -7.54
C ILE A 348 30.73 -5.79 -9.01
N GLY A 349 31.98 -6.19 -9.22
CA GLY A 349 32.60 -6.36 -10.53
C GLY A 349 32.31 -7.70 -11.22
N ASP A 350 31.69 -8.66 -10.52
CA ASP A 350 31.43 -10.00 -11.06
C ASP A 350 30.57 -9.95 -12.33
N GLN A 351 30.80 -10.90 -13.24
CA GLN A 351 30.04 -10.99 -14.49
C GLN A 351 28.59 -11.39 -14.26
N ASP A 352 28.30 -12.12 -13.18
CA ASP A 352 26.99 -12.57 -12.76
C ASP A 352 26.42 -11.77 -11.57
N ALA A 353 27.03 -10.62 -11.24
CA ALA A 353 26.55 -9.73 -10.19
C ALA A 353 25.06 -9.39 -10.38
N LEU A 354 24.27 -9.51 -9.31
CA LEU A 354 22.79 -9.44 -9.37
C LEU A 354 22.28 -8.16 -10.05
N TRP A 355 22.92 -7.01 -9.81
CA TRP A 355 22.52 -5.72 -10.35
C TRP A 355 22.54 -5.65 -11.89
N ARG A 356 23.32 -6.52 -12.55
CA ARG A 356 23.40 -6.59 -14.02
C ARG A 356 22.07 -6.98 -14.66
N ARG A 357 21.14 -7.61 -13.92
CA ARG A 357 19.79 -7.92 -14.40
C ARG A 357 18.96 -6.69 -14.81
N TRP A 358 19.35 -5.50 -14.36
CA TRP A 358 18.69 -4.23 -14.67
C TRP A 358 19.33 -3.48 -15.85
N VAL A 359 20.42 -4.00 -16.40
CA VAL A 359 21.21 -3.31 -17.42
C VAL A 359 20.89 -3.87 -18.79
N LYS A 360 20.61 -2.96 -19.73
CA LYS A 360 20.61 -3.25 -21.17
C LYS A 360 21.97 -2.80 -21.73
N GLY A 361 22.73 -3.73 -22.29
CA GLY A 361 24.06 -3.45 -22.88
C GLY A 361 25.24 -3.53 -21.91
N GLY A 362 26.34 -2.85 -22.27
CA GLY A 362 27.59 -2.84 -21.51
C GLY A 362 27.54 -1.96 -20.25
N ALA A 363 28.28 -2.39 -19.22
CA ALA A 363 28.49 -1.61 -18.01
C ALA A 363 29.93 -1.76 -17.51
N HIS A 364 30.53 -0.63 -17.15
CA HIS A 364 31.87 -0.55 -16.58
C HIS A 364 31.78 -0.29 -15.08
N VAL A 365 32.61 -0.98 -14.31
CA VAL A 365 32.63 -0.89 -12.84
C VAL A 365 34.02 -0.49 -12.38
N ARG A 366 34.07 0.47 -11.45
CA ARG A 366 35.28 0.83 -10.71
C ARG A 366 34.99 0.77 -9.22
N LYS A 367 35.87 0.10 -8.48
CA LYS A 367 35.74 -0.06 -7.03
C LYS A 367 36.63 0.94 -6.31
N GLY A 368 36.08 1.64 -5.34
CA GLY A 368 36.86 2.37 -4.37
C GLY A 368 37.43 1.44 -3.29
N ALA A 369 38.70 1.62 -2.97
CA ALA A 369 39.42 0.82 -1.97
C ALA A 369 39.08 1.17 -0.51
N LEU A 370 38.47 2.35 -0.29
CA LEU A 370 38.13 2.91 1.02
C LEU A 370 36.62 2.89 1.29
N VAL A 371 35.82 2.20 0.47
CA VAL A 371 34.38 2.04 0.72
C VAL A 371 34.18 1.13 1.93
N PRO A 372 33.45 1.57 2.98
CA PRO A 372 33.21 0.76 4.17
C PRO A 372 32.36 -0.48 3.84
N SER A 373 32.84 -1.66 4.23
CA SER A 373 32.15 -2.94 3.97
C SER A 373 31.01 -3.25 4.94
N ASP A 374 30.99 -2.60 6.10
CA ASP A 374 30.07 -2.80 7.23
C ASP A 374 29.18 -1.58 7.51
N ALA A 375 29.07 -0.67 6.54
CA ALA A 375 28.26 0.53 6.69
C ALA A 375 26.78 0.19 6.96
N ALA A 376 26.19 0.83 7.96
CA ALA A 376 24.77 0.69 8.29
C ALA A 376 23.85 1.23 7.18
N MET A 377 24.35 2.14 6.34
CA MET A 377 23.60 2.72 5.23
C MET A 377 24.45 2.84 3.97
N THR A 378 23.79 2.63 2.84
CA THR A 378 24.31 2.90 1.50
C THR A 378 23.59 4.11 0.89
N VAL A 379 24.32 4.93 0.15
CA VAL A 379 23.78 6.05 -0.62
C VAL A 379 24.03 5.81 -2.09
N VAL A 380 22.94 5.59 -2.83
CA VAL A 380 22.95 5.48 -4.28
C VAL A 380 22.82 6.87 -4.88
N VAL A 381 23.92 7.38 -5.45
CA VAL A 381 23.96 8.66 -6.15
C VAL A 381 23.71 8.44 -7.63
N MET A 382 22.65 9.04 -8.17
CA MET A 382 22.19 8.78 -9.54
C MET A 382 22.62 9.90 -10.48
N GLY A 383 23.41 9.55 -11.51
CA GLY A 383 23.86 10.43 -12.57
C GLY A 383 23.26 10.10 -13.94
N PHE A 384 23.12 11.11 -14.80
CA PHE A 384 22.73 10.92 -16.19
C PHE A 384 23.66 11.70 -17.12
N ARG A 385 24.29 11.02 -18.06
CA ARG A 385 25.18 11.59 -19.09
C ARG A 385 26.29 12.48 -18.52
N ALA A 386 26.94 12.04 -17.44
CA ALA A 386 28.01 12.79 -16.77
C ALA A 386 27.62 14.25 -16.44
N GLN A 387 26.44 14.43 -15.87
CA GLN A 387 25.96 15.76 -15.49
C GLN A 387 26.96 16.48 -14.56
N PRO A 388 27.24 17.79 -14.77
CA PRO A 388 28.26 18.51 -14.01
C PRO A 388 28.04 18.55 -12.50
N ASP A 389 26.77 18.61 -12.08
CA ASP A 389 26.39 18.72 -10.67
C ASP A 389 26.69 17.46 -9.84
N LEU A 390 27.00 16.33 -10.50
CA LEU A 390 27.20 15.03 -9.85
C LEU A 390 28.38 15.03 -8.87
N ALA A 391 29.46 15.75 -9.18
CA ALA A 391 30.64 15.86 -8.31
C ALA A 391 30.27 16.42 -6.93
N GLU A 392 29.49 17.50 -6.90
CA GLU A 392 29.09 18.15 -5.66
C GLU A 392 28.05 17.33 -4.87
N ALA A 393 27.19 16.58 -5.57
CA ALA A 393 26.30 15.62 -4.93
C ALA A 393 27.10 14.53 -4.19
N VAL A 394 28.13 13.95 -4.84
CA VAL A 394 29.04 12.97 -4.23
C VAL A 394 29.79 13.59 -3.06
N ALA A 395 30.38 14.77 -3.25
CA ALA A 395 31.10 15.49 -2.18
C ALA A 395 30.22 15.68 -0.93
N SER A 396 28.96 16.10 -1.10
CA SER A 396 28.03 16.32 0.01
C SER A 396 27.71 15.07 0.83
N ILE A 397 27.88 13.87 0.25
CA ILE A 397 27.72 12.59 0.94
C ILE A 397 29.01 12.14 1.59
N VAL A 398 30.16 12.32 0.91
CA VAL A 398 31.49 12.02 1.48
C VAL A 398 31.74 12.81 2.77
N GLU A 399 31.21 14.04 2.85
CA GLU A 399 31.31 14.90 4.05
C GLU A 399 30.40 14.49 5.22
N GLN A 400 29.52 13.50 5.04
CA GLN A 400 28.59 13.07 6.09
C GLN A 400 29.26 12.18 7.14
N ALA A 401 28.68 12.17 8.34
CA ALA A 401 29.03 11.24 9.39
C ALA A 401 27.75 10.56 9.96
N PRO A 402 27.81 9.27 10.33
CA PRO A 402 28.90 8.32 10.06
C PRO A 402 29.12 8.05 8.56
N LEU A 403 30.24 7.41 8.22
CA LEU A 403 30.56 7.02 6.84
C LEU A 403 29.52 6.04 6.29
N THR A 404 29.20 6.18 5.01
CA THR A 404 28.25 5.32 4.29
C THR A 404 28.92 4.61 3.14
N GLU A 405 28.38 3.46 2.74
CA GLU A 405 28.70 2.88 1.43
C GLU A 405 28.18 3.83 0.33
N ILE A 406 29.01 4.24 -0.61
CA ILE A 406 28.60 5.15 -1.70
C ILE A 406 28.64 4.39 -3.01
N ILE A 407 27.50 4.33 -3.71
CA ILE A 407 27.42 3.78 -5.07
C ILE A 407 26.94 4.86 -6.02
N VAL A 408 27.80 5.24 -6.97
CA VAL A 408 27.44 6.15 -8.05
C VAL A 408 27.00 5.31 -9.25
N VAL A 409 25.76 5.50 -9.69
CA VAL A 409 25.23 4.89 -10.91
C VAL A 409 25.04 5.99 -11.95
N ASN A 410 25.93 6.05 -12.94
CA ASN A 410 25.81 6.98 -14.06
C ASN A 410 25.25 6.27 -15.29
N SER A 411 24.18 6.81 -15.86
CA SER A 411 23.50 6.24 -17.03
C SER A 411 23.64 7.09 -18.30
N GLY A 412 23.80 6.43 -19.45
CA GLY A 412 23.77 7.06 -20.77
C GLY A 412 25.13 7.60 -21.24
N GLY A 413 26.23 7.05 -20.74
CA GLY A 413 27.59 7.43 -21.10
C GLY A 413 28.09 8.73 -20.46
N GLY A 414 29.15 9.30 -21.05
CA GLY A 414 29.90 10.46 -20.55
C GLY A 414 31.11 10.04 -19.69
N GLU A 415 32.10 10.93 -19.56
CA GLU A 415 33.31 10.67 -18.77
C GLU A 415 33.11 11.10 -17.31
N VAL A 416 32.60 10.20 -16.46
CA VAL A 416 32.34 10.51 -15.03
C VAL A 416 33.58 10.32 -14.17
N ALA A 417 34.40 9.31 -14.46
CA ALA A 417 35.56 8.99 -13.64
C ALA A 417 36.52 10.20 -13.43
N PRO A 418 36.87 11.02 -14.44
CA PRO A 418 37.69 12.21 -14.23
C PRO A 418 37.05 13.25 -13.31
N MET A 419 35.73 13.45 -13.43
CA MET A 419 34.97 14.39 -12.60
C MET A 419 34.91 13.95 -11.13
N LEU A 420 34.94 12.64 -10.87
CA LEU A 420 34.90 12.07 -9.52
C LEU A 420 36.28 11.66 -8.99
N ALA A 421 37.37 11.99 -9.70
CA ALA A 421 38.73 11.57 -9.37
C ALA A 421 39.11 11.74 -7.88
N PRO A 422 38.75 12.84 -7.18
CA PRO A 422 39.08 13.01 -5.76
C PRO A 422 38.41 12.00 -4.81
N TRP A 423 37.33 11.35 -5.24
CA TRP A 423 36.51 10.47 -4.40
C TRP A 423 36.44 9.03 -4.91
N LEU A 424 37.11 8.68 -6.01
CA LEU A 424 37.01 7.34 -6.61
C LEU A 424 37.40 6.22 -5.64
N ASP A 425 38.32 6.46 -4.71
CA ASP A 425 38.67 5.46 -3.69
C ASP A 425 37.59 5.31 -2.61
N GLN A 426 36.71 6.30 -2.43
CA GLN A 426 35.67 6.32 -1.40
C GLN A 426 34.28 5.90 -1.91
N LEU A 427 34.16 5.53 -3.19
CA LEU A 427 32.89 5.12 -3.80
C LEU A 427 33.05 3.97 -4.79
N HIS A 428 31.98 3.23 -5.01
CA HIS A 428 31.86 2.36 -6.17
C HIS A 428 31.18 3.11 -7.32
N LEU A 429 31.74 3.06 -8.53
CA LEU A 429 31.21 3.69 -9.72
C LEU A 429 30.74 2.63 -10.71
N ILE A 430 29.47 2.70 -11.12
CA ILE A 430 28.87 1.91 -12.19
C ILE A 430 28.47 2.85 -13.33
N GLU A 431 29.07 2.65 -14.50
CA GLU A 431 28.82 3.44 -15.71
C GLU A 431 28.09 2.58 -16.75
N LEU A 432 26.89 3.02 -17.14
CA LEU A 432 26.07 2.37 -18.15
C LEU A 432 26.20 3.10 -19.48
N GLU A 433 26.47 2.36 -20.55
CA GLU A 433 26.57 2.91 -21.90
C GLU A 433 25.23 3.47 -22.39
N GLU A 434 24.15 2.74 -22.16
CA GLU A 434 22.82 3.11 -22.63
C GLU A 434 22.04 3.98 -21.61
N PRO A 435 21.16 4.89 -22.10
CA PRO A 435 20.22 5.61 -21.25
C PRO A 435 19.21 4.69 -20.57
N HIS A 436 19.15 4.78 -19.24
CA HIS A 436 18.20 4.08 -18.40
C HIS A 436 17.37 5.11 -17.63
N TYR A 437 16.11 4.78 -17.37
CA TYR A 437 15.30 5.59 -16.47
C TYR A 437 15.75 5.44 -15.02
N VAL A 438 15.45 6.44 -14.21
CA VAL A 438 15.92 6.54 -12.82
C VAL A 438 15.51 5.35 -11.94
N GLY A 439 14.38 4.68 -12.23
CA GLY A 439 13.97 3.46 -11.54
C GLY A 439 15.01 2.33 -11.69
N ALA A 440 15.55 2.13 -12.90
CA ALA A 440 16.61 1.14 -13.13
C ALA A 440 17.90 1.52 -12.41
N ALA A 441 18.31 2.80 -12.44
CA ALA A 441 19.50 3.26 -11.74
C ALA A 441 19.43 3.00 -10.22
N ARG A 442 18.24 3.21 -9.61
CA ARG A 442 18.00 2.84 -8.20
C ARG A 442 18.13 1.35 -7.96
N ASN A 443 17.49 0.53 -8.80
CA ASN A 443 17.51 -0.93 -8.63
C ASN A 443 18.92 -1.51 -8.79
N ILE A 444 19.74 -0.94 -9.69
CA ILE A 444 21.17 -1.26 -9.83
C ILE A 444 21.90 -0.99 -8.52
N GLY A 445 21.75 0.22 -7.97
CA GLY A 445 22.39 0.57 -6.70
C GLY A 445 21.90 -0.28 -5.52
N ILE A 446 20.62 -0.64 -5.48
CA ILE A 446 20.08 -1.57 -4.46
C ILE A 446 20.78 -2.93 -4.54
N ASP A 447 20.84 -3.54 -5.72
CA ASP A 447 21.38 -4.89 -5.84
C ASP A 447 22.92 -4.92 -5.71
N ALA A 448 23.60 -3.82 -6.04
CA ALA A 448 25.05 -3.66 -5.92
C ALA A 448 25.54 -3.34 -4.50
N SER A 449 24.67 -2.83 -3.63
CA SER A 449 25.01 -2.41 -2.27
C SER A 449 24.84 -3.50 -1.23
N ARG A 450 25.57 -3.37 -0.11
CA ARG A 450 25.55 -4.30 1.02
C ARG A 450 24.77 -3.81 2.22
N ALA A 451 24.71 -2.50 2.45
CA ALA A 451 24.16 -1.94 3.68
C ALA A 451 22.67 -2.31 3.90
N PRO A 452 22.22 -2.50 5.15
CA PRO A 452 20.82 -2.83 5.46
C PRO A 452 19.85 -1.67 5.18
N ILE A 453 20.32 -0.42 5.14
CA ILE A 453 19.52 0.76 4.79
C ILE A 453 19.99 1.31 3.44
N VAL A 454 19.05 1.58 2.52
CA VAL A 454 19.33 2.14 1.20
C VAL A 454 18.72 3.53 1.07
N ALA A 455 19.55 4.53 0.78
CA ALA A 455 19.13 5.90 0.51
C ALA A 455 19.52 6.34 -0.90
N PHE A 456 18.85 7.37 -1.41
CA PHE A 456 19.06 7.86 -2.79
C PHE A 456 19.31 9.36 -2.81
N LEU A 457 20.31 9.78 -3.59
CA LEU A 457 20.55 11.19 -3.90
C LEU A 457 20.58 11.37 -5.42
N ALA A 458 19.79 12.31 -5.93
CA ALA A 458 19.89 12.70 -7.34
C ALA A 458 21.14 13.58 -7.52
N GLY A 459 21.82 13.47 -8.65
CA GLY A 459 23.03 14.26 -8.89
C GLY A 459 22.79 15.78 -9.03
N ASP A 460 21.55 16.26 -8.96
CA ASP A 460 21.20 17.70 -8.88
C ASP A 460 20.79 18.13 -7.45
N CYS A 461 21.07 17.27 -6.46
CA CYS A 461 20.76 17.48 -5.06
C CYS A 461 22.03 17.40 -4.19
N LEU A 462 21.99 18.03 -3.02
CA LEU A 462 23.01 18.01 -1.99
C LEU A 462 22.40 17.50 -0.68
N ALA A 463 23.11 16.65 0.04
CA ALA A 463 22.75 16.27 1.40
C ALA A 463 23.12 17.40 2.36
N ALA A 464 22.15 17.88 3.16
CA ALA A 464 22.45 18.86 4.21
C ALA A 464 23.23 18.21 5.37
N PRO A 465 23.86 18.99 6.26
CA PRO A 465 24.44 18.44 7.49
C PRO A 465 23.43 17.61 8.29
N GLY A 466 23.83 16.43 8.77
CA GLY A 466 22.99 15.52 9.54
C GLY A 466 22.08 14.61 8.69
N TRP A 467 22.17 14.66 7.37
CA TRP A 467 21.32 13.87 6.47
C TRP A 467 21.43 12.35 6.72
N VAL A 468 22.64 11.86 7.01
CA VAL A 468 22.87 10.45 7.33
C VAL A 468 22.41 10.11 8.75
N VAL A 469 22.89 10.85 9.75
CA VAL A 469 22.64 10.52 11.16
C VAL A 469 21.16 10.55 11.53
N GLU A 470 20.38 11.48 10.99
CA GLU A 470 18.93 11.56 11.28
C GLU A 470 18.15 10.42 10.63
N ARG A 471 18.60 9.90 9.48
CA ARG A 471 18.03 8.69 8.89
C ARG A 471 18.31 7.48 9.77
N LEU A 472 19.58 7.29 10.15
CA LEU A 472 19.98 6.16 11.00
C LEU A 472 19.19 6.14 12.31
N LYS A 473 19.11 7.28 13.02
CA LYS A 473 18.29 7.41 14.24
C LYS A 473 16.82 7.00 14.03
N ALA A 474 16.23 7.37 12.90
CA ALA A 474 14.83 7.02 12.62
C ALA A 474 14.66 5.52 12.31
N HIS A 475 15.59 4.91 11.56
CA HIS A 475 15.59 3.46 11.31
C HIS A 475 15.87 2.65 12.58
N ASP A 476 16.80 3.11 13.43
CA ASP A 476 17.08 2.52 14.75
C ASP A 476 15.84 2.63 15.67
N GLY A 477 15.02 3.67 15.48
CA GLY A 477 13.71 3.83 16.11
C GLY A 477 12.60 2.94 15.51
N GLY A 478 12.93 2.06 14.56
CA GLY A 478 12.00 1.11 13.94
C GLY A 478 11.33 1.59 12.65
N ALA A 479 11.65 2.79 12.14
CA ALA A 479 11.06 3.27 10.89
C ALA A 479 11.61 2.48 9.69
N LEU A 480 10.75 1.82 8.90
CA LEU A 480 11.19 1.09 7.70
C LEU A 480 11.43 2.01 6.49
N ALA A 481 10.89 3.23 6.51
CA ALA A 481 11.10 4.23 5.48
C ALA A 481 11.12 5.64 6.09
N VAL A 482 12.08 6.47 5.67
CA VAL A 482 12.32 7.81 6.22
C VAL A 482 12.40 8.83 5.09
N PRO A 483 11.49 9.82 5.01
CA PRO A 483 11.48 10.83 3.96
C PRO A 483 12.54 11.91 4.16
N SER A 484 12.69 12.79 3.16
CA SER A 484 13.44 14.03 3.28
C SER A 484 12.56 15.23 2.98
N ALA A 485 12.71 16.28 3.79
CA ALA A 485 12.36 17.62 3.39
C ALA A 485 13.29 18.08 2.26
N ILE A 486 12.81 19.00 1.41
CA ILE A 486 13.55 19.52 0.26
C ILE A 486 13.54 21.04 0.28
N VAL A 487 14.72 21.65 0.27
CA VAL A 487 14.94 23.11 0.25
C VAL A 487 15.69 23.53 -1.02
N PRO A 488 15.60 24.80 -1.47
CA PRO A 488 16.45 25.27 -2.56
C PRO A 488 17.92 25.33 -2.12
N ALA A 489 18.84 24.88 -2.98
CA ALA A 489 20.29 24.95 -2.72
C ALA A 489 20.84 26.39 -2.81
N TYR A 490 20.28 27.22 -3.68
CA TYR A 490 20.71 28.61 -3.88
C TYR A 490 19.86 29.55 -3.04
N VAL A 491 20.13 29.58 -1.72
CA VAL A 491 19.32 30.31 -0.73
C VAL A 491 19.33 31.84 -0.93
N ASP A 492 20.36 32.39 -1.56
CA ASP A 492 20.45 33.83 -1.87
C ASP A 492 19.78 34.20 -3.20
N ASN A 493 19.22 33.23 -3.93
CA ASN A 493 18.62 33.44 -5.23
C ASN A 493 17.08 33.42 -5.18
N LEU A 494 16.48 34.58 -5.44
CA LEU A 494 15.02 34.75 -5.47
C LEU A 494 14.31 33.81 -6.45
N VAL A 495 14.88 33.55 -7.64
CA VAL A 495 14.27 32.66 -8.63
C VAL A 495 14.26 31.21 -8.14
N SER A 496 15.31 30.80 -7.42
CA SER A 496 15.43 29.48 -6.81
C SER A 496 14.32 29.25 -5.77
N TRP A 497 14.10 30.22 -4.88
CA TRP A 497 12.99 30.20 -3.91
C TRP A 497 11.62 30.12 -4.57
N VAL A 498 11.36 30.92 -5.60
CA VAL A 498 10.07 30.90 -6.32
C VAL A 498 9.86 29.56 -7.03
N SER A 499 10.91 29.00 -7.65
CA SER A 499 10.88 27.69 -8.30
C SER A 499 10.57 26.57 -7.30
N SER A 500 11.27 26.57 -6.17
CA SER A 500 11.07 25.61 -5.08
C SER A 500 9.67 25.73 -4.49
N ALA A 501 9.19 26.94 -4.18
CA ALA A 501 7.86 27.15 -3.62
C ALA A 501 6.74 26.66 -4.56
N ALA A 502 6.89 26.85 -5.88
CA ALA A 502 5.90 26.42 -6.86
C ALA A 502 5.80 24.89 -7.03
N LEU A 503 6.87 24.15 -6.68
CA LEU A 503 6.98 22.71 -6.95
C LEU A 503 7.00 21.84 -5.68
N ARG A 504 7.62 22.34 -4.61
CA ARG A 504 8.10 21.56 -3.47
C ARG A 504 7.73 22.17 -2.12
N SER A 505 6.94 23.25 -2.07
CA SER A 505 6.59 23.89 -0.78
C SER A 505 5.91 22.96 0.23
N THR A 506 5.21 21.92 -0.23
CA THR A 506 4.63 20.89 0.65
C THR A 506 5.66 19.91 1.22
N ARG A 507 6.94 20.10 0.88
CA ARG A 507 8.09 19.29 1.29
C ARG A 507 9.13 20.12 2.03
N TRP A 508 8.83 21.38 2.34
CA TRP A 508 9.73 22.20 3.15
C TRP A 508 9.73 21.70 4.60
N PRO A 509 10.81 21.94 5.36
CA PRO A 509 10.86 21.63 6.78
C PRO A 509 9.72 22.34 7.53
N GLY A 510 9.17 21.69 8.56
CA GLY A 510 8.14 22.27 9.41
C GLY A 510 7.63 21.30 10.48
N ASP A 511 6.98 21.85 11.50
CA ASP A 511 6.50 21.10 12.66
C ASP A 511 5.31 20.17 12.33
N ALA A 512 4.58 20.49 11.25
CA ALA A 512 3.50 19.65 10.75
C ALA A 512 4.05 18.46 9.95
N PRO A 513 3.60 17.22 10.22
CA PRO A 513 3.98 16.06 9.43
C PRO A 513 3.64 16.25 7.95
N MET A 514 4.47 15.71 7.06
CA MET A 514 4.18 15.73 5.63
C MET A 514 2.83 15.09 5.31
N GLN A 515 2.04 15.66 4.40
CA GLN A 515 0.68 15.15 4.08
C GLN A 515 0.64 13.87 3.22
N ALA A 516 1.79 13.38 2.76
CA ALA A 516 1.91 12.22 1.88
C ALA A 516 3.29 11.57 2.09
N PRO A 517 3.46 10.28 1.74
CA PRO A 517 4.78 9.62 1.78
C PRO A 517 5.79 10.53 1.06
N GLY A 518 6.81 10.95 1.80
CA GLY A 518 7.74 11.97 1.33
C GLY A 518 8.58 11.50 0.14
N TYR A 519 9.37 12.42 -0.40
CA TYR A 519 10.30 12.16 -1.50
C TYR A 519 11.72 12.01 -0.96
N GLY A 520 12.63 11.44 -1.75
CA GLY A 520 14.01 11.23 -1.31
C GLY A 520 14.08 10.34 -0.07
N MET A 521 13.30 9.26 -0.05
CA MET A 521 13.26 8.37 1.11
C MET A 521 14.51 7.48 1.17
N SER A 522 14.87 7.08 2.39
CA SER A 522 15.68 5.91 2.66
C SER A 522 14.79 4.76 3.09
N TYR A 523 15.17 3.54 2.78
CA TYR A 523 14.37 2.32 2.97
C TYR A 523 15.19 1.26 3.70
N ALA A 524 14.55 0.53 4.61
CA ALA A 524 15.07 -0.75 5.07
C ALA A 524 15.09 -1.71 3.85
N ARG A 525 16.21 -2.39 3.62
CA ARG A 525 16.43 -3.25 2.45
C ARG A 525 15.38 -4.36 2.34
N SER A 526 14.91 -4.88 3.47
CA SER A 526 13.85 -5.90 3.53
C SER A 526 12.56 -5.49 2.79
N LEU A 527 12.30 -4.19 2.64
CA LEU A 527 11.13 -3.70 1.89
C LEU A 527 11.17 -4.08 0.41
N PHE A 528 12.34 -4.20 -0.22
CA PHE A 528 12.43 -4.55 -1.64
C PHE A 528 12.03 -6.02 -1.89
N ASP A 529 12.26 -6.90 -0.91
CA ASP A 529 11.80 -8.29 -0.95
C ASP A 529 10.29 -8.43 -0.71
N GLN A 530 9.72 -7.54 0.10
CA GLN A 530 8.33 -7.59 0.52
C GLN A 530 7.38 -6.86 -0.44
N LEU A 531 7.82 -5.71 -0.97
CA LEU A 531 6.98 -4.78 -1.73
C LEU A 531 7.42 -4.63 -3.19
N GLY A 532 8.64 -5.04 -3.52
CA GLY A 532 9.19 -5.00 -4.87
C GLY A 532 10.11 -3.81 -5.11
N TYR A 533 10.44 -3.59 -6.37
CA TYR A 533 11.45 -2.64 -6.83
C TYR A 533 10.82 -1.42 -7.54
N PHE A 534 11.65 -0.44 -7.91
CA PHE A 534 11.19 0.70 -8.70
C PHE A 534 10.87 0.27 -10.14
N PRO A 535 9.72 0.66 -10.71
CA PRO A 535 9.42 0.38 -12.12
C PRO A 535 10.47 1.00 -13.05
N VAL A 536 11.00 0.22 -13.99
CA VAL A 536 12.16 0.61 -14.82
C VAL A 536 11.79 1.30 -16.12
N GLY A 537 10.51 1.29 -16.51
CA GLY A 537 10.01 1.83 -17.79
C GLY A 537 9.34 3.20 -17.71
N VAL A 538 9.44 3.90 -16.58
CA VAL A 538 8.82 5.23 -16.36
C VAL A 538 9.86 6.33 -16.27
N GLY A 539 9.64 7.42 -17.02
CA GLY A 539 10.47 8.62 -16.99
C GLY A 539 10.25 9.54 -15.79
N GLY A 540 9.31 9.21 -14.89
CA GLY A 540 9.12 9.89 -13.61
C GLY A 540 7.95 9.34 -12.80
N GLY A 541 8.02 9.47 -11.48
CA GLY A 541 6.99 8.99 -10.55
C GLY A 541 7.09 7.50 -10.23
N GLU A 542 8.21 6.87 -10.58
CA GLU A 542 8.61 5.52 -10.20
C GLU A 542 8.63 5.32 -8.69
N ASP A 543 9.15 6.31 -7.95
CA ASP A 543 9.20 6.30 -6.49
C ASP A 543 7.80 6.27 -5.87
N SER A 544 6.84 6.92 -6.53
CA SER A 544 5.46 7.02 -6.09
C SER A 544 4.73 5.67 -6.17
N TYR A 545 5.24 4.71 -6.95
CA TYR A 545 4.72 3.33 -6.96
C TYR A 545 5.04 2.62 -5.64
N LEU A 546 6.33 2.55 -5.28
CA LEU A 546 6.78 1.90 -4.04
C LEU A 546 6.30 2.67 -2.80
N ASN A 547 6.38 4.00 -2.81
CA ASN A 547 5.98 4.83 -1.66
C ASN A 547 4.48 4.73 -1.39
N ARG A 548 3.66 4.53 -2.41
CA ARG A 548 2.24 4.23 -2.23
C ARG A 548 2.06 2.86 -1.58
N ALA A 549 2.76 1.83 -2.04
CA ALA A 549 2.68 0.50 -1.44
C ALA A 549 3.09 0.51 0.06
N ILE A 550 4.15 1.24 0.41
CA ILE A 550 4.59 1.43 1.80
C ILE A 550 3.53 2.20 2.59
N GLY A 551 3.10 3.36 2.09
CA GLY A 551 2.09 4.18 2.73
C GLY A 551 0.76 3.46 2.93
N ASP A 552 0.41 2.54 2.03
CA ASP A 552 -0.83 1.75 2.07
C ASP A 552 -0.75 0.49 2.95
N ARG A 553 0.44 0.07 3.41
CA ARG A 553 0.63 -1.21 4.12
C ARG A 553 1.32 -1.09 5.48
N ILE A 554 2.32 -0.24 5.57
CA ILE A 554 3.22 -0.16 6.72
C ILE A 554 3.01 1.15 7.48
N GLY A 555 2.75 2.24 6.77
CA GLY A 555 2.88 3.59 7.32
C GLY A 555 4.30 4.13 7.16
N VAL A 556 4.45 5.45 7.24
CA VAL A 556 5.73 6.14 7.05
C VAL A 556 5.84 7.18 8.15
N ASP A 557 7.01 7.32 8.77
CA ASP A 557 7.27 8.48 9.62
C ASP A 557 7.32 9.73 8.72
N LEU A 558 6.43 10.68 8.98
CA LEU A 558 6.29 11.90 8.18
C LEU A 558 7.04 13.09 8.80
N SER A 559 7.94 12.82 9.75
CA SER A 559 8.84 13.83 10.34
C SER A 559 9.78 14.43 9.27
N THR A 560 10.12 15.72 9.44
CA THR A 560 10.87 16.51 8.44
C THR A 560 12.34 16.75 8.83
N ARG A 561 12.92 15.89 9.68
CA ARG A 561 14.27 16.08 10.26
C ARG A 561 15.41 15.95 9.25
N VAL A 562 15.20 15.17 8.18
CA VAL A 562 16.18 14.99 7.11
C VAL A 562 15.97 16.05 6.03
N VAL A 563 17.02 16.74 5.61
CA VAL A 563 16.94 17.86 4.64
C VAL A 563 17.84 17.63 3.44
N THR A 564 17.28 17.66 2.24
CA THR A 564 18.00 17.66 0.97
C THR A 564 17.89 19.03 0.31
N ALA A 565 19.01 19.61 -0.12
CA ALA A 565 19.01 20.81 -0.92
C ALA A 565 18.95 20.45 -2.41
N HIS A 566 18.05 21.08 -3.17
CA HIS A 566 17.87 20.82 -4.61
C HIS A 566 18.36 22.02 -5.42
N ARG A 567 19.09 21.78 -6.53
CA ARG A 567 19.53 22.82 -7.47
C ARG A 567 18.37 23.30 -8.34
N ASP A 568 17.56 24.18 -7.77
CA ASP A 568 16.48 24.85 -8.49
C ASP A 568 17.02 25.87 -9.52
N PRO A 569 16.26 26.15 -10.60
CA PRO A 569 16.61 27.18 -11.58
C PRO A 569 16.95 28.54 -10.94
N VAL A 570 18.04 29.16 -11.40
CA VAL A 570 18.56 30.44 -10.85
C VAL A 570 18.23 31.66 -11.71
N THR A 571 17.71 31.45 -12.93
CA THR A 571 17.29 32.53 -13.84
C THR A 571 15.82 32.39 -14.26
N PRO A 572 15.09 33.49 -14.54
CA PRO A 572 13.68 33.42 -14.92
C PRO A 572 13.40 32.56 -16.15
N LEU A 573 14.33 32.54 -17.12
CA LEU A 573 14.22 31.74 -18.34
C LEU A 573 14.36 30.24 -18.05
N GLN A 574 15.34 29.85 -17.22
CA GLN A 574 15.49 28.47 -16.77
C GLN A 574 14.24 28.02 -15.99
N MET A 575 13.74 28.85 -15.07
CA MET A 575 12.53 28.57 -14.30
C MET A 575 11.30 28.37 -15.22
N ALA A 576 11.10 29.25 -16.20
CA ALA A 576 9.97 29.12 -17.12
C ALA A 576 10.07 27.84 -17.97
N ARG A 577 11.26 27.49 -18.47
CA ARG A 577 11.50 26.26 -19.23
C ARG A 577 11.27 25.01 -18.38
N ASP A 578 11.80 24.97 -17.16
CA ASP A 578 11.61 23.87 -16.22
C ASP A 578 10.12 23.72 -15.84
N ALA A 579 9.46 24.82 -15.49
CA ALA A 579 8.04 24.82 -15.15
C ALA A 579 7.17 24.33 -16.32
N TRP A 580 7.45 24.78 -17.55
CA TRP A 580 6.78 24.28 -18.75
C TRP A 580 7.02 22.80 -18.97
N LYS A 581 8.28 22.34 -18.93
CA LYS A 581 8.66 20.93 -19.13
C LYS A 581 7.97 20.04 -18.10
N ARG A 582 8.02 20.40 -16.82
CA ARG A 582 7.32 19.66 -15.76
C ARG A 582 5.80 19.68 -15.95
N GLY A 583 5.22 20.81 -16.36
CA GLY A 583 3.80 20.88 -16.70
C GLY A 583 3.41 19.93 -17.84
N TYR A 584 4.21 19.92 -18.90
CA TYR A 584 4.02 19.08 -20.10
C TYR A 584 4.10 17.59 -19.78
N TRP A 585 5.08 17.17 -18.98
CA TRP A 585 5.24 15.76 -18.64
C TRP A 585 4.35 15.32 -17.48
N ARG A 586 3.97 16.20 -16.55
CA ARG A 586 3.14 15.85 -15.36
C ARG A 586 1.86 15.09 -15.71
N VAL A 587 1.20 15.47 -16.79
CA VAL A 587 -0.08 14.86 -17.18
C VAL A 587 0.08 13.39 -17.55
N GLN A 588 1.27 12.97 -18.00
CA GLN A 588 1.55 11.60 -18.42
C GLN A 588 1.60 10.63 -17.24
N TRP A 589 2.18 11.04 -16.11
CA TRP A 589 2.47 10.17 -14.96
C TRP A 589 1.34 10.09 -13.94
N ALA A 590 0.39 11.01 -14.00
CA ALA A 590 -0.61 11.21 -12.96
C ALA A 590 -1.97 10.57 -13.35
N PRO A 591 -2.41 9.49 -12.67
CA PRO A 591 -3.57 8.69 -13.09
C PRO A 591 -4.89 9.46 -13.22
N GLU A 592 -5.06 10.53 -12.44
CA GLU A 592 -6.25 11.38 -12.50
C GLU A 592 -6.41 12.04 -13.89
N TRP A 593 -5.31 12.35 -14.56
CA TRP A 593 -5.33 12.94 -15.91
C TRP A 593 -5.62 11.90 -17.00
N ARG A 594 -5.68 10.61 -16.67
CA ARG A 594 -6.07 9.57 -17.63
C ARG A 594 -7.59 9.34 -17.66
N LYS A 595 -8.32 9.65 -16.59
CA LYS A 595 -9.75 9.26 -16.42
C LYS A 595 -10.78 10.34 -16.76
N HIS A 596 -10.39 11.61 -16.94
CA HIS A 596 -11.33 12.73 -17.10
C HIS A 596 -11.54 13.17 -18.56
N PRO A 597 -12.73 13.72 -18.92
CA PRO A 597 -12.96 14.32 -20.23
C PRO A 597 -12.18 15.63 -20.41
N ASP A 598 -11.81 15.95 -21.65
CA ASP A 598 -10.94 17.09 -21.99
C ASP A 598 -11.43 18.44 -21.44
N ALA A 599 -12.74 18.69 -21.50
CA ALA A 599 -13.32 19.93 -20.98
C ALA A 599 -13.24 20.05 -19.44
N ALA A 600 -13.34 18.93 -18.72
CA ALA A 600 -13.14 18.93 -17.26
C ALA A 600 -11.67 19.08 -16.91
N LYS A 601 -10.76 18.45 -17.67
CA LYS A 601 -9.31 18.61 -17.52
C LYS A 601 -8.88 20.06 -17.70
N ARG A 602 -9.34 20.73 -18.77
CA ARG A 602 -9.03 22.15 -19.03
C ARG A 602 -9.51 23.05 -17.88
N ARG A 603 -10.76 22.89 -17.43
CA ARG A 603 -11.29 23.60 -16.26
C ARG A 603 -10.48 23.33 -15.00
N ASN A 604 -10.04 22.08 -14.76
CA ASN A 604 -9.20 21.74 -13.62
C ASN A 604 -7.80 22.35 -13.70
N ILE A 605 -7.20 22.44 -14.90
CA ILE A 605 -5.92 23.14 -15.10
C ILE A 605 -6.07 24.62 -14.75
N GLU A 606 -7.13 25.26 -15.25
CA GLU A 606 -7.43 26.67 -15.00
C GLU A 606 -7.74 26.94 -13.52
N ALA A 607 -8.56 26.11 -12.88
CA ALA A 607 -8.89 26.26 -11.46
C ALA A 607 -7.70 25.92 -10.53
N GLY A 608 -6.90 24.91 -10.90
CA GLY A 608 -5.77 24.42 -10.13
C GLY A 608 -4.62 25.43 -10.01
N TRP A 609 -4.46 26.31 -10.99
CA TRP A 609 -3.36 27.29 -11.03
C TRP A 609 -3.41 28.28 -9.86
N GLY A 610 -4.61 28.71 -9.47
CA GLY A 610 -4.82 29.76 -8.47
C GLY A 610 -4.56 29.20 -7.10
N LYS A 611 -4.91 27.93 -6.89
CA LYS A 611 -4.58 27.18 -5.70
C LYS A 611 -3.07 26.97 -5.56
N ALA A 612 -2.38 26.60 -6.65
CA ALA A 612 -0.92 26.44 -6.64
C ALA A 612 -0.19 27.76 -6.34
N LEU A 613 -0.60 28.86 -6.99
CA LEU A 613 -0.08 30.20 -6.73
C LEU A 613 -0.29 30.63 -5.28
N ARG A 614 -1.51 30.48 -4.74
CA ARG A 614 -1.80 30.81 -3.34
C ARG A 614 -0.95 29.98 -2.37
N ARG A 615 -0.80 28.67 -2.64
CA ARG A 615 0.06 27.80 -1.81
C ARG A 615 1.51 28.23 -1.82
N ALA A 616 2.08 28.47 -3.01
CA ALA A 616 3.47 28.92 -3.14
C ALA A 616 3.68 30.29 -2.47
N ARG A 617 2.73 31.22 -2.63
CA ARG A 617 2.74 32.54 -1.97
C ARG A 617 2.70 32.38 -0.45
N ASN A 618 1.78 31.57 0.08
CA ASN A 618 1.65 31.37 1.52
C ASN A 618 2.91 30.73 2.12
N ALA A 619 3.49 29.75 1.42
CA ALA A 619 4.74 29.12 1.85
C ALA A 619 5.92 30.09 1.86
N LEU A 620 6.08 30.91 0.80
CA LEU A 620 7.11 31.95 0.78
C LEU A 620 6.92 32.95 1.93
N GLY A 621 5.68 33.37 2.20
CA GLY A 621 5.37 34.26 3.31
C GLY A 621 5.68 33.67 4.68
N SER A 622 5.49 32.37 4.87
CA SER A 622 5.79 31.70 6.15
C SER A 622 7.28 31.54 6.41
N VAL A 623 8.11 31.40 5.38
CA VAL A 623 9.56 31.16 5.53
C VAL A 623 10.39 32.43 5.41
N LEU A 624 10.02 33.35 4.50
CA LEU A 624 10.80 34.55 4.18
C LEU A 624 10.15 35.84 4.73
N GLY A 625 9.02 35.73 5.42
CA GLY A 625 8.29 36.85 6.02
C GLY A 625 7.31 37.55 5.08
N SER A 626 6.40 38.36 5.66
CA SER A 626 5.38 39.10 4.92
C SER A 626 5.95 40.19 4.01
N ASP A 627 7.09 40.79 4.38
CA ASP A 627 7.71 41.87 3.62
C ASP A 627 8.27 41.38 2.28
N PHE A 628 8.72 40.12 2.23
CA PHE A 628 9.12 39.46 0.99
C PHE A 628 7.96 39.34 -0.01
N LEU A 629 6.72 39.19 0.48
CA LEU A 629 5.54 39.15 -0.38
C LEU A 629 5.15 40.50 -0.97
N ASN A 630 5.68 41.61 -0.44
CA ASN A 630 5.45 42.95 -0.98
C ASN A 630 6.37 43.26 -2.17
N ASP A 631 7.37 42.42 -2.44
CA ASP A 631 8.26 42.56 -3.61
C ASP A 631 7.54 42.18 -4.92
N LEU A 632 7.35 43.17 -5.79
CA LEU A 632 6.75 43.00 -7.12
C LEU A 632 7.47 41.96 -7.98
N ARG A 633 8.77 41.73 -7.76
CA ARG A 633 9.56 40.72 -8.47
C ARG A 633 9.07 39.30 -8.14
N VAL A 634 8.76 39.02 -6.87
CA VAL A 634 8.21 37.73 -6.43
C VAL A 634 6.89 37.43 -7.13
N HIS A 635 5.99 38.41 -7.19
CA HIS A 635 4.70 38.28 -7.88
C HIS A 635 4.86 38.02 -9.38
N ARG A 636 5.77 38.74 -10.05
CA ARG A 636 6.04 38.53 -11.48
C ARG A 636 6.62 37.14 -11.74
N LEU A 637 7.58 36.69 -10.92
CA LEU A 637 8.19 35.37 -11.05
C LEU A 637 7.18 34.23 -10.82
N LEU A 638 6.36 34.33 -9.77
CA LEU A 638 5.28 33.36 -9.51
C LEU A 638 4.31 33.28 -10.71
N ALA A 639 3.93 34.43 -11.27
CA ALA A 639 3.05 34.48 -12.44
C ALA A 639 3.70 33.87 -13.69
N ILE A 640 5.00 34.10 -13.93
CA ILE A 640 5.75 33.50 -15.03
C ILE A 640 5.81 31.97 -14.86
N ASN A 641 6.20 31.49 -13.68
CA ASN A 641 6.28 30.07 -13.36
C ASN A 641 4.93 29.38 -13.58
N ALA A 642 3.86 29.93 -12.99
CA ALA A 642 2.51 29.37 -13.09
C ALA A 642 1.99 29.33 -14.54
N ARG A 643 2.17 30.41 -15.32
CA ARG A 643 1.76 30.47 -16.73
C ARG A 643 2.55 29.49 -17.60
N ALA A 644 3.87 29.38 -17.39
CA ALA A 644 4.69 28.43 -18.12
C ALA A 644 4.26 26.98 -17.85
N ARG A 645 4.04 26.64 -16.58
CA ARG A 645 3.52 25.34 -16.16
C ARG A 645 2.13 25.04 -16.74
N GLN A 646 1.23 26.02 -16.70
CA GLN A 646 -0.11 25.88 -17.27
C GLN A 646 -0.07 25.59 -18.78
N ARG A 647 0.74 26.34 -19.54
CA ARG A 647 0.94 26.10 -20.97
C ARG A 647 1.50 24.70 -21.23
N GLY A 648 2.48 24.27 -20.43
CA GLY A 648 3.00 22.90 -20.47
C GLY A 648 1.88 21.87 -20.29
N MET A 649 1.08 22.00 -19.22
CA MET A 649 -0.04 21.10 -18.95
C MET A 649 -1.08 21.08 -20.07
N GLN A 650 -1.43 22.24 -20.64
CA GLN A 650 -2.39 22.31 -21.75
C GLN A 650 -1.89 21.56 -22.99
N GLN A 651 -0.62 21.73 -23.36
CA GLN A 651 -0.01 21.01 -24.47
C GLN A 651 0.10 19.51 -24.19
N GLY A 652 0.51 19.14 -22.97
CA GLY A 652 0.55 17.75 -22.54
C GLY A 652 -0.81 17.07 -22.61
N VAL A 653 -1.88 17.72 -22.11
CA VAL A 653 -3.25 17.20 -22.21
C VAL A 653 -3.65 17.05 -23.67
N GLY A 654 -3.38 18.06 -24.51
CA GLY A 654 -3.67 17.98 -25.96
C GLY A 654 -3.03 16.76 -26.62
N ARG A 655 -1.76 16.48 -26.30
CA ARG A 655 -1.03 15.28 -26.75
C ARG A 655 -1.70 13.99 -26.28
N MET A 656 -1.98 13.87 -24.98
CA MET A 656 -2.58 12.65 -24.42
C MET A 656 -3.99 12.39 -24.96
N SER A 657 -4.79 13.44 -25.15
CA SER A 657 -6.13 13.30 -25.72
C SER A 657 -6.08 12.89 -27.19
N ALA A 658 -5.07 13.34 -27.94
CA ALA A 658 -4.82 12.84 -29.29
C ALA A 658 -4.42 11.35 -29.29
N ALA A 659 -3.51 10.95 -28.39
CA ALA A 659 -3.11 9.54 -28.22
C ALA A 659 -4.31 8.65 -27.85
N ALA A 660 -5.17 9.11 -26.92
CA ALA A 660 -6.37 8.39 -26.51
C ALA A 660 -7.35 8.19 -27.66
N ARG A 661 -7.65 9.24 -28.45
CA ARG A 661 -8.52 9.16 -29.62
C ARG A 661 -7.98 8.19 -30.68
N LEU A 662 -6.68 8.25 -30.97
CA LEU A 662 -6.04 7.28 -31.87
C LEU A 662 -6.17 5.86 -31.31
N GLY A 663 -6.01 5.70 -30.00
CA GLY A 663 -6.23 4.43 -29.32
C GLY A 663 -7.64 3.87 -29.49
N GLU A 664 -8.68 4.71 -29.35
CA GLU A 664 -10.09 4.34 -29.56
C GLU A 664 -10.37 3.97 -31.03
N VAL A 665 -9.82 4.74 -31.98
CA VAL A 665 -9.93 4.43 -33.41
C VAL A 665 -9.27 3.08 -33.73
N ALA A 666 -8.07 2.84 -33.18
CA ALA A 666 -7.39 1.56 -33.34
C ALA A 666 -8.23 0.42 -32.74
N ASP A 667 -8.79 0.56 -31.53
CA ASP A 667 -9.68 -0.46 -30.93
C ASP A 667 -10.86 -0.82 -31.83
N GLY A 668 -11.48 0.19 -32.46
CA GLY A 668 -12.61 -0.02 -33.38
C GLY A 668 -12.23 -0.78 -34.66
N LEU A 669 -10.96 -0.72 -35.07
CA LEU A 669 -10.46 -1.36 -36.28
C LEU A 669 -9.83 -2.75 -36.03
N ILE A 670 -9.36 -3.04 -34.81
CA ILE A 670 -8.62 -4.29 -34.51
C ILE A 670 -9.34 -5.55 -34.99
N ALA A 671 -10.66 -5.64 -34.80
CA ALA A 671 -11.42 -6.83 -35.17
C ALA A 671 -11.70 -6.95 -36.68
N SER A 672 -11.87 -5.81 -37.38
CA SER A 672 -12.28 -5.78 -38.79
C SER A 672 -11.10 -5.65 -39.76
N ASP A 673 -10.10 -4.86 -39.39
CA ASP A 673 -8.90 -4.57 -40.20
C ASP A 673 -7.68 -4.30 -39.29
N PRO A 674 -7.00 -5.37 -38.83
CA PRO A 674 -5.79 -5.26 -38.01
C PRO A 674 -4.64 -4.51 -38.70
N GLN A 675 -4.58 -4.54 -40.04
CA GLN A 675 -3.52 -3.87 -40.79
C GLN A 675 -3.72 -2.36 -40.79
N ALA A 676 -4.96 -1.88 -40.95
CA ALA A 676 -5.29 -0.46 -40.81
C ALA A 676 -5.14 0.04 -39.36
N ALA A 677 -5.40 -0.81 -38.36
CA ALA A 677 -5.24 -0.46 -36.95
C ALA A 677 -3.77 -0.23 -36.55
N MET A 678 -2.83 -0.92 -37.18
CA MET A 678 -1.40 -0.92 -36.83
C MET A 678 -0.75 0.47 -36.81
N PRO A 679 -0.72 1.26 -37.90
CA PRO A 679 -0.07 2.58 -37.89
C PRO A 679 -0.74 3.56 -36.90
N ILE A 680 -2.04 3.40 -36.65
CA ILE A 680 -2.79 4.23 -35.70
C ILE A 680 -2.37 3.89 -34.26
N ALA A 681 -2.24 2.60 -33.94
CA ALA A 681 -1.76 2.15 -32.63
C ALA A 681 -0.30 2.56 -32.39
N GLN A 682 0.55 2.52 -33.42
CA GLN A 682 1.94 3.00 -33.35
C GLN A 682 2.00 4.50 -33.05
N GLU A 683 1.19 5.31 -33.73
CA GLU A 683 1.14 6.75 -33.50
C GLU A 683 0.60 7.10 -32.10
N ALA A 684 -0.43 6.37 -31.63
CA ALA A 684 -0.92 6.51 -30.27
C ALA A 684 0.19 6.26 -29.24
N LEU A 685 0.95 5.18 -29.42
CA LEU A 685 2.08 4.84 -28.54
C LEU A 685 3.21 5.89 -28.63
N ARG A 686 3.51 6.41 -29.83
CA ARG A 686 4.53 7.45 -30.01
C ARG A 686 4.17 8.74 -29.25
N LEU A 687 2.89 9.10 -29.22
CA LEU A 687 2.40 10.29 -28.50
C LEU A 687 2.34 10.09 -26.98
N ASP A 688 2.07 8.87 -26.50
CA ASP A 688 2.07 8.53 -25.08
C ASP A 688 2.81 7.22 -24.79
N PRO A 689 4.17 7.23 -24.81
CA PRO A 689 4.99 6.04 -24.65
C PRO A 689 5.01 5.48 -23.22
N CYS A 690 4.33 6.12 -22.28
CA CYS A 690 4.25 5.66 -20.87
C CYS A 690 2.85 5.18 -20.51
N HIS A 691 2.04 4.86 -21.52
CA HIS A 691 0.71 4.31 -21.37
C HIS A 691 0.71 2.80 -21.66
N ALA A 692 0.68 2.00 -20.58
CA ALA A 692 0.64 0.54 -20.66
C ALA A 692 -0.49 0.01 -21.57
N GLY A 693 -1.63 0.70 -21.65
CA GLY A 693 -2.72 0.30 -22.54
C GLY A 693 -2.39 0.43 -24.03
N HIS A 694 -1.55 1.40 -24.43
CA HIS A 694 -1.11 1.54 -25.82
C HIS A 694 -0.10 0.45 -26.18
N HIS A 695 0.80 0.12 -25.25
CA HIS A 695 1.68 -1.04 -25.39
C HIS A 695 0.88 -2.33 -25.53
N LEU A 696 -0.11 -2.56 -24.66
CA LEU A 696 -0.91 -3.78 -24.67
C LEU A 696 -1.65 -3.93 -26.00
N ARG A 697 -2.26 -2.84 -26.49
CA ARG A 697 -2.94 -2.80 -27.77
C ARG A 697 -2.01 -3.16 -28.92
N LEU A 698 -0.86 -2.49 -29.01
CA LEU A 698 0.07 -2.69 -30.12
C LEU A 698 0.73 -4.08 -30.06
N ALA A 699 1.10 -4.55 -28.86
CA ALA A 699 1.63 -5.89 -28.67
C ALA A 699 0.58 -6.96 -29.06
N GLN A 700 -0.69 -6.77 -28.72
CA GLN A 700 -1.77 -7.69 -29.08
C GLN A 700 -1.94 -7.76 -30.60
N LEU A 701 -1.94 -6.61 -31.28
CA LEU A 701 -1.97 -6.54 -32.74
C LEU A 701 -0.81 -7.32 -33.39
N HIS A 702 0.42 -7.12 -32.92
CA HIS A 702 1.57 -7.89 -33.41
C HIS A 702 1.43 -9.38 -33.12
N TYR A 703 0.91 -9.76 -31.95
CA TYR A 703 0.69 -11.15 -31.59
C TYR A 703 -0.33 -11.82 -32.51
N ASP A 704 -1.48 -11.17 -32.76
CA ASP A 704 -2.55 -11.66 -33.63
C ASP A 704 -2.08 -11.80 -35.08
N LEU A 705 -1.21 -10.89 -35.53
CA LEU A 705 -0.54 -10.94 -36.84
C LEU A 705 0.66 -11.92 -36.88
N ARG A 706 0.88 -12.70 -35.81
CA ARG A 706 1.98 -13.67 -35.67
C ARG A 706 3.38 -13.08 -35.74
N GLN A 707 3.51 -11.79 -35.46
CA GLN A 707 4.78 -11.06 -35.37
C GLN A 707 5.30 -11.12 -33.92
N TRP A 708 5.53 -12.33 -33.42
CA TRP A 708 5.74 -12.61 -31.99
C TRP A 708 6.96 -11.91 -31.39
N ARG A 709 8.04 -11.75 -32.16
CA ARG A 709 9.24 -11.03 -31.69
C ARG A 709 8.94 -9.57 -31.35
N GLU A 710 8.16 -8.91 -32.19
CA GLU A 710 7.77 -7.52 -31.97
C GLU A 710 6.71 -7.40 -30.87
N ALA A 711 5.79 -8.36 -30.81
CA ALA A 711 4.83 -8.47 -29.71
C ALA A 711 5.54 -8.61 -28.35
N ALA A 712 6.54 -9.49 -28.25
CA ALA A 712 7.36 -9.66 -27.04
C ALA A 712 8.08 -8.36 -26.66
N ARG A 713 8.79 -7.74 -27.61
CA ARG A 713 9.53 -6.48 -27.39
C ARG A 713 8.64 -5.37 -26.85
N ILE A 714 7.47 -5.16 -27.46
CA ILE A 714 6.53 -4.10 -27.06
C ILE A 714 5.86 -4.43 -25.72
N ALA A 715 5.55 -5.70 -25.48
CA ALA A 715 4.98 -6.17 -24.23
C ALA A 715 5.95 -6.00 -23.06
N GLU A 716 7.24 -6.32 -23.25
CA GLU A 716 8.30 -6.11 -22.27
C GLU A 716 8.43 -4.62 -21.90
N LEU A 717 8.51 -3.74 -22.90
CA LEU A 717 8.55 -2.28 -22.68
C LEU A 717 7.32 -1.79 -21.92
N GLY A 718 6.13 -2.33 -22.25
CA GLY A 718 4.89 -1.99 -21.56
C GLY A 718 4.87 -2.44 -20.11
N ALA A 719 5.31 -3.68 -19.86
CA ALA A 719 5.36 -4.28 -18.52
C ALA A 719 6.36 -3.55 -17.61
N ALA A 720 7.41 -2.96 -18.18
CA ALA A 720 8.40 -2.18 -17.45
C ALA A 720 7.84 -0.86 -16.89
N ILE A 721 6.82 -0.24 -17.53
CA ILE A 721 6.22 1.02 -17.08
C ILE A 721 5.55 0.85 -15.71
N ALA A 722 4.74 -0.20 -15.60
CA ALA A 722 4.08 -0.58 -14.37
C ALA A 722 3.80 -2.09 -14.46
N PRO A 723 3.96 -2.85 -13.36
CA PRO A 723 3.62 -4.26 -13.34
C PRO A 723 2.18 -4.48 -13.83
N HIS A 724 2.05 -4.99 -15.06
CA HIS A 724 0.76 -5.14 -15.74
C HIS A 724 0.55 -6.57 -16.22
N GLU A 725 -0.32 -7.31 -15.55
CA GLU A 725 -0.51 -8.76 -15.71
C GLU A 725 -0.75 -9.17 -17.17
N LYS A 726 -1.56 -8.42 -17.92
CA LYS A 726 -1.85 -8.74 -19.34
C LYS A 726 -0.64 -8.57 -20.26
N LEU A 727 0.22 -7.59 -19.97
CA LEU A 727 1.44 -7.35 -20.75
C LEU A 727 2.46 -8.44 -20.47
N VAL A 728 2.64 -8.83 -19.20
CA VAL A 728 3.49 -9.96 -18.81
C VAL A 728 2.97 -11.26 -19.44
N ALA A 729 1.67 -11.54 -19.36
CA ALA A 729 1.07 -12.72 -19.99
C ALA A 729 1.30 -12.74 -21.51
N LEU A 730 1.16 -11.59 -22.18
CA LEU A 730 1.37 -11.48 -23.61
C LEU A 730 2.86 -11.62 -23.99
N LEU A 731 3.78 -11.05 -23.21
CA LEU A 731 5.22 -11.25 -23.34
C LEU A 731 5.55 -12.75 -23.27
N CYS A 732 5.14 -13.41 -22.20
CA CYS A 732 5.38 -14.84 -22.01
C CYS A 732 4.73 -15.69 -23.13
N ALA A 733 3.53 -15.34 -23.59
CA ALA A 733 2.88 -16.03 -24.70
C ALA A 733 3.65 -15.86 -26.01
N SER A 734 4.16 -14.65 -26.28
CA SER A 734 4.93 -14.33 -27.48
C SER A 734 6.27 -15.08 -27.51
N LEU A 735 7.00 -15.06 -26.39
CA LEU A 735 8.24 -15.84 -26.21
C LEU A 735 8.00 -17.35 -26.36
N TRP A 736 6.86 -17.85 -25.88
CA TRP A 736 6.48 -19.25 -26.05
C TRP A 736 6.32 -19.63 -27.52
N GLN A 737 5.68 -18.78 -28.33
CA GLN A 737 5.54 -19.00 -29.77
C GLN A 737 6.88 -18.95 -30.53
N LEU A 738 7.85 -18.19 -30.02
CA LEU A 738 9.22 -18.13 -30.58
C LEU A 738 10.09 -19.34 -30.22
N GLY A 739 9.61 -20.24 -29.36
CA GLY A 739 10.42 -21.35 -28.83
C GLY A 739 11.32 -20.97 -27.66
N GLU A 740 11.23 -19.73 -27.16
CA GLU A 740 12.02 -19.21 -26.03
C GLU A 740 11.34 -19.52 -24.68
N GLN A 741 10.94 -20.77 -24.48
CA GLN A 741 10.05 -21.18 -23.39
C GLN A 741 10.65 -20.96 -21.99
N ALA A 742 11.95 -21.24 -21.82
CA ALA A 742 12.67 -20.98 -20.57
C ALA A 742 12.71 -19.48 -20.24
N HIS A 743 12.93 -18.65 -21.26
CA HIS A 743 12.93 -17.19 -21.11
C HIS A 743 11.54 -16.67 -20.72
N ALA A 744 10.46 -17.22 -21.30
CA ALA A 744 9.09 -16.87 -20.92
C ALA A 744 8.81 -17.11 -19.43
N ALA A 745 9.25 -18.24 -18.87
CA ALA A 745 9.08 -18.52 -17.45
C ALA A 745 9.94 -17.61 -16.56
N ASP A 746 11.16 -17.31 -17.00
CA ASP A 746 12.05 -16.37 -16.31
C ASP A 746 11.47 -14.96 -16.25
N MET A 747 10.95 -14.44 -17.36
CA MET A 747 10.29 -13.13 -17.41
C MET A 747 9.02 -13.07 -16.53
N ALA A 748 8.25 -14.16 -16.46
CA ALA A 748 7.08 -14.21 -15.59
C ALA A 748 7.47 -14.12 -14.11
N GLU A 749 8.50 -14.86 -13.69
CA GLU A 749 8.96 -14.87 -12.30
C GLU A 749 9.70 -13.57 -11.94
N GLU A 750 10.46 -12.99 -12.86
CA GLU A 750 11.09 -11.68 -12.66
C GLU A 750 10.06 -10.56 -12.50
N ALA A 751 8.98 -10.57 -13.30
CA ALA A 751 7.86 -9.65 -13.13
C ALA A 751 7.17 -9.83 -11.77
N ALA A 752 7.09 -11.07 -11.27
CA ALA A 752 6.54 -11.35 -9.95
C ALA A 752 7.47 -10.86 -8.82
N LEU A 753 8.79 -11.02 -8.95
CA LEU A 753 9.78 -10.48 -8.02
C LEU A 753 9.83 -8.94 -8.02
N ALA A 754 9.58 -8.30 -9.15
CA ALA A 754 9.49 -6.85 -9.23
C ALA A 754 8.20 -6.31 -8.57
N ALA A 755 7.17 -7.14 -8.42
CA ALA A 755 5.88 -6.79 -7.83
C ALA A 755 5.33 -7.93 -6.94
N PRO A 756 6.03 -8.28 -5.84
CA PRO A 756 5.75 -9.48 -5.03
C PRO A 756 4.37 -9.48 -4.39
N VAL A 757 3.77 -8.29 -4.23
CA VAL A 757 2.43 -8.11 -3.70
C VAL A 757 1.31 -8.41 -4.70
N ASN A 758 1.63 -8.53 -6.00
CA ASN A 758 0.68 -8.83 -7.05
C ASN A 758 0.59 -10.35 -7.27
N TRP A 759 -0.37 -11.00 -6.60
CA TRP A 759 -0.59 -12.44 -6.69
C TRP A 759 -0.85 -12.94 -8.12
N THR A 760 -1.41 -12.12 -9.02
CA THR A 760 -1.62 -12.55 -10.42
C THR A 760 -0.30 -12.77 -11.14
N MET A 761 0.75 -11.98 -10.83
CA MET A 761 2.08 -12.17 -11.43
C MET A 761 2.68 -13.52 -11.02
N TRP A 762 2.57 -13.85 -9.73
CA TRP A 762 2.98 -15.16 -9.23
C TRP A 762 2.19 -16.31 -9.85
N MET A 763 0.90 -16.12 -10.12
CA MET A 763 0.09 -17.11 -10.84
C MET A 763 0.56 -17.32 -12.28
N ILE A 764 0.89 -16.24 -13.01
CA ILE A 764 1.45 -16.35 -14.36
C ILE A 764 2.77 -17.12 -14.30
N ALA A 765 3.67 -16.77 -13.37
CA ALA A 765 4.94 -17.47 -13.17
C ALA A 765 4.75 -18.97 -12.88
N ALA A 766 3.83 -19.32 -11.99
CA ALA A 766 3.51 -20.72 -11.67
C ALA A 766 2.95 -21.49 -12.87
N ASP A 767 2.08 -20.87 -13.68
CA ASP A 767 1.51 -21.52 -14.86
C ASP A 767 2.57 -21.83 -15.92
N TYR A 768 3.49 -20.88 -16.19
CA TYR A 768 4.58 -21.11 -17.14
C TYR A 768 5.62 -22.12 -16.61
N ALA A 769 5.88 -22.14 -15.30
CA ALA A 769 6.71 -23.19 -14.69
C ALA A 769 6.07 -24.59 -14.83
N LEU A 770 4.74 -24.70 -14.66
CA LEU A 770 4.02 -25.96 -14.92
C LEU A 770 4.07 -26.38 -16.38
N LYS A 771 3.94 -25.43 -17.33
CA LYS A 771 4.05 -25.71 -18.77
C LYS A 771 5.45 -26.22 -19.15
N LEU A 772 6.50 -25.75 -18.47
CA LEU A 772 7.87 -26.25 -18.60
C LEU A 772 8.13 -27.57 -17.86
N ASN A 773 7.11 -28.16 -17.24
CA ASN A 773 7.25 -29.34 -16.39
C ASN A 773 8.26 -29.15 -15.23
N GLN A 774 8.25 -27.97 -14.61
CA GLN A 774 9.06 -27.62 -13.43
C GLN A 774 8.14 -27.38 -12.21
N PRO A 775 7.54 -28.44 -11.65
CA PRO A 775 6.54 -28.30 -10.60
C PRO A 775 7.09 -27.75 -9.27
N GLU A 776 8.38 -27.91 -8.97
CA GLU A 776 9.06 -27.35 -7.80
C GLU A 776 9.16 -25.82 -7.90
N ARG A 777 9.55 -25.31 -9.08
CA ARG A 777 9.52 -23.87 -9.39
C ARG A 777 8.09 -23.32 -9.34
N ALA A 778 7.13 -24.08 -9.87
CA ALA A 778 5.72 -23.69 -9.81
C ALA A 778 5.20 -23.61 -8.36
N LEU A 779 5.66 -24.51 -7.48
CA LEU A 779 5.28 -24.50 -6.06
C LEU A 779 5.80 -23.24 -5.36
N VAL A 780 7.06 -22.85 -5.59
CA VAL A 780 7.61 -21.58 -5.07
C VAL A 780 6.72 -20.40 -5.47
N CYS A 781 6.37 -20.32 -6.76
CA CYS A 781 5.53 -19.23 -7.27
C CYS A 781 4.11 -19.29 -6.67
N ALA A 782 3.51 -20.46 -6.56
CA ALA A 782 2.17 -20.64 -5.99
C ALA A 782 2.12 -20.29 -4.49
N HIS A 783 3.18 -20.60 -3.74
CA HIS A 783 3.32 -20.21 -2.34
C HIS A 783 3.39 -18.69 -2.17
N PHE A 784 4.18 -17.98 -2.99
CA PHE A 784 4.19 -16.52 -2.95
C PHE A 784 2.87 -15.89 -3.41
N ALA A 785 2.16 -16.52 -4.36
CA ALA A 785 0.79 -16.12 -4.70
C ALA A 785 -0.15 -16.24 -3.48
N PHE A 786 -0.01 -17.31 -2.68
CA PHE A 786 -0.79 -17.54 -1.46
C PHE A 786 -0.48 -16.53 -0.36
N VAL A 787 0.80 -16.23 -0.14
CA VAL A 787 1.22 -15.16 0.78
C VAL A 787 0.65 -13.80 0.36
N ALA A 788 0.59 -13.52 -0.94
CA ALA A 788 0.05 -12.27 -1.45
C ALA A 788 -1.49 -12.19 -1.36
N ALA A 789 -2.21 -13.29 -1.55
CA ALA A 789 -3.67 -13.34 -1.54
C ALA A 789 -4.22 -14.64 -0.92
N PRO A 790 -4.13 -14.82 0.41
CA PRO A 790 -4.41 -16.10 1.05
C PRO A 790 -5.88 -16.53 1.00
N ALA A 791 -6.83 -15.57 0.93
CA ALA A 791 -8.25 -15.88 0.78
C ALA A 791 -8.72 -15.96 -0.69
N SER A 792 -7.78 -15.94 -1.66
CA SER A 792 -8.13 -16.03 -3.08
C SER A 792 -8.40 -17.47 -3.49
N ARG A 793 -9.63 -17.74 -3.94
CA ARG A 793 -10.04 -19.03 -4.50
C ARG A 793 -9.12 -19.48 -5.65
N LYS A 794 -8.79 -18.58 -6.58
CA LYS A 794 -7.93 -18.88 -7.75
C LYS A 794 -6.54 -19.33 -7.32
N VAL A 795 -6.01 -18.76 -6.24
CA VAL A 795 -4.70 -19.13 -5.69
C VAL A 795 -4.77 -20.49 -5.00
N GLY A 796 -5.85 -20.76 -4.25
CA GLY A 796 -6.11 -22.09 -3.69
C GLY A 796 -6.19 -23.17 -4.78
N GLU A 797 -6.89 -22.90 -5.88
CA GLU A 797 -7.00 -23.80 -7.05
C GLU A 797 -5.64 -24.05 -7.71
N LEU A 798 -4.79 -23.02 -7.81
CA LEU A 798 -3.42 -23.15 -8.30
C LEU A 798 -2.57 -24.04 -7.39
N LEU A 799 -2.56 -23.81 -6.07
CA LEU A 799 -1.82 -24.64 -5.12
C LEU A 799 -2.28 -26.10 -5.19
N MET A 800 -3.59 -26.33 -5.22
CA MET A 800 -4.15 -27.68 -5.39
C MET A 800 -3.64 -28.35 -6.68
N LYS A 801 -3.62 -27.62 -7.80
CA LYS A 801 -3.11 -28.12 -9.10
C LYS A 801 -1.62 -28.48 -9.01
N VAL A 802 -0.81 -27.63 -8.40
CA VAL A 802 0.64 -27.87 -8.23
C VAL A 802 0.89 -29.07 -7.31
N TYR A 803 0.19 -29.15 -6.18
CA TYR A 803 0.32 -30.28 -5.26
C TYR A 803 -0.04 -31.62 -5.90
N ARG A 804 -1.11 -31.67 -6.70
CA ARG A 804 -1.44 -32.87 -7.49
C ARG A 804 -0.33 -33.25 -8.47
N ARG A 805 0.30 -32.26 -9.11
CA ARG A 805 1.41 -32.51 -10.05
C ARG A 805 2.65 -33.07 -9.34
N LEU A 806 2.87 -32.69 -8.08
CA LEU A 806 3.95 -33.19 -7.22
C LEU A 806 3.60 -34.49 -6.47
N GLY A 807 2.39 -35.03 -6.60
CA GLY A 807 1.94 -36.19 -5.84
C GLY A 807 1.63 -35.93 -4.36
N LEU A 808 1.57 -34.65 -3.94
CA LEU A 808 1.28 -34.20 -2.57
C LEU A 808 -0.23 -34.18 -2.29
N LEU A 809 -0.85 -35.36 -2.32
CA LEU A 809 -2.31 -35.52 -2.22
C LEU A 809 -2.94 -34.98 -0.91
N PRO A 810 -2.33 -35.14 0.29
CA PRO A 810 -2.88 -34.58 1.52
C PRO A 810 -3.00 -33.05 1.48
N GLN A 811 -1.98 -32.37 0.96
CA GLN A 811 -1.96 -30.91 0.80
C GLN A 811 -3.00 -30.47 -0.24
N ALA A 812 -3.11 -31.20 -1.36
CA ALA A 812 -4.13 -30.93 -2.38
C ALA A 812 -5.56 -31.06 -1.81
N ARG A 813 -5.81 -32.04 -0.93
CA ARG A 813 -7.11 -32.21 -0.27
C ARG A 813 -7.42 -31.06 0.68
N THR A 814 -6.45 -30.65 1.50
CA THR A 814 -6.57 -29.50 2.40
C THR A 814 -6.96 -28.24 1.63
N ARG A 815 -6.33 -27.97 0.48
CA ARG A 815 -6.70 -26.85 -0.39
C ARG A 815 -8.09 -26.99 -0.98
N LYS A 816 -8.48 -28.19 -1.41
CA LYS A 816 -9.82 -28.46 -1.95
C LYS A 816 -10.92 -28.12 -0.94
N GLU A 817 -10.79 -28.60 0.29
CA GLU A 817 -11.74 -28.34 1.38
C GLU A 817 -11.82 -26.83 1.68
N GLY A 818 -10.69 -26.14 1.73
CA GLY A 818 -10.65 -24.67 1.87
C GLY A 818 -11.35 -23.92 0.72
N ILE A 819 -11.25 -24.40 -0.53
CA ILE A 819 -11.91 -23.81 -1.70
C ILE A 819 -13.43 -24.00 -1.65
N GLU A 820 -13.91 -25.18 -1.23
CA GLU A 820 -15.34 -25.48 -1.13
C GLU A 820 -16.05 -24.51 -0.16
N HIS A 821 -15.38 -24.09 0.91
CA HIS A 821 -15.90 -23.07 1.84
C HIS A 821 -15.81 -21.61 1.34
N LEU A 822 -15.10 -21.34 0.24
CA LEU A 822 -15.07 -20.02 -0.39
C LEU A 822 -16.20 -19.83 -1.42
N GLN A 823 -17.01 -20.87 -1.67
CA GLN A 823 -18.25 -20.82 -2.48
C GLN A 823 -19.40 -20.28 -1.65
#